data_AF-A0A838R1J9-F1
#
_entry.id   AF-A0A838R1J9-F1
#
_cell.length_a   1.000
_cell.length_b   1.000
_cell.length_c   1.000
_cell.angle_alpha   90.00
_cell.angle_beta   90.00
_cell.angle_gamma   90.00
#
_symmetry.space_group_name_H-M   'P 1'
#
loop_
_entity.id
_entity.type
_entity.pdbx_description
1 polymer ?
#
loop_
_entity_poly.entity_id
_entity_poly.type
_entity_poly.pdbx_seq_one_letter_code
_entity_poly.pdbx_strand_id
1 'polypeptide(L)'
;MFAPLRPARADIFQWEYINPAEPSLGKQQSTMLAPDGAGANAVPGAYLSSRNLTKAYLIGADLGIYGDEYSCCYPSDLTETNLTNADLTNANLGDAILTGANLSGAEVRGATFWGAASITATQLYSTASYQARDLSGINFPSSNFAGANLAGQNLTNSNFDSATLTNANFSAANLANARFSRAILTGANLTGAAVRGASFAKIGAGTGITSAQLYSTASYQAHDLRGIDLYQHNLSGANLAGQNLTAASFSNATLTNANLSQANLTNGNLAIATLTNANLSGADLTRASLFNASLTGVNFAGADVRGANFTAYHGNKAAKLSLTQLYSTASYQARDLTGIGLAGNELDGVNLAGQNLTNANFFTATLRNADFRQAILTNAGFAGAFSDSGVYLTDLTGANFSQTNLADMRFDHARLIDADFSQADLTGAVLHGAQLAGANLAGAEVRGANFHRGIQSLDPNLGTGITAAQLTSTATYQAHDLTGIVLSGSSLIGVNLAGKNLTNSRFDSYNGDFVTNLTGANLSQANLTDASLYGTTLTNANLSQANLTNANFERATLTGANLAGAEVRGANLGGLSGSGLSAAQLSSTASYQLRDLTGIGLEANNLAGINLGGQNLTSANLGGARLNNANLSQANLRNASLYYATLTGANLTGAEVRGVSFHRDSYTGSGTGLSPAQLYSTASYQAHDLTGIGLTGNFAGIELAAQNLTGANLRGAFTGANLSQANLTGAALGHQYDLLDLTIANLSHAILTNATFRGANLTGANLSQANLTNANLGLYFDDYGYLYPAADLTGADLSGAEVRGASFSSYDGAGGAITFAQLYSTASYQAHDLTGISLAGNNLAGINLADQNLTGANISGDGYYTGGSDLTNANFTRANLTNAALAFTSLANANFTSADTRGASGLDVPASATTTNLIRPDGYIAGLNLASGASLTIRDYDGNPAAFPPTGPLPIVVDQHLAMDATGTLRLEFDADAWDSTISFAAGVPVALGGTLELTFAPDVNIATQAGRTIDLFDWTGVAPTGSFNVASPFTWDLSKLYTTGEVSLTAV
;
A
#
# COMPACT_ATOMS: atom_id res chain seq x y z
N MET A 1 29.58 -12.93 -46.05
CA MET A 1 29.97 -14.33 -45.79
C MET A 1 29.81 -14.59 -44.31
N PHE A 2 28.57 -14.85 -43.87
CA PHE A 2 28.26 -15.42 -42.56
C PHE A 2 27.27 -16.53 -42.86
N ALA A 3 27.67 -17.79 -42.65
CA ALA A 3 26.75 -18.90 -42.76
C ALA A 3 25.76 -18.79 -41.60
N PRO A 4 24.43 -18.79 -41.83
CA PRO A 4 23.50 -18.83 -40.71
C PRO A 4 23.65 -20.19 -40.02
N LEU A 5 23.81 -20.15 -38.70
CA LEU A 5 23.69 -21.31 -37.84
C LEU A 5 22.40 -22.04 -38.22
N ARG A 6 22.50 -23.24 -38.79
CA ARG A 6 21.33 -24.06 -39.10
C ARG A 6 20.60 -24.31 -37.78
N PRO A 7 19.31 -23.95 -37.63
CA PRO A 7 18.54 -24.43 -36.50
C PRO A 7 18.56 -25.96 -36.54
N ALA A 8 18.48 -26.60 -35.36
CA ALA A 8 18.37 -28.05 -35.25
C ALA A 8 17.36 -28.55 -36.30
N ARG A 9 17.78 -29.48 -37.16
CA ARG A 9 16.91 -30.03 -38.21
C ARG A 9 15.72 -30.69 -37.51
N ALA A 10 14.56 -30.05 -37.57
CA ALA A 10 13.31 -30.72 -37.30
C ALA A 10 12.98 -31.61 -38.50
N ASP A 11 12.15 -32.62 -38.26
CA ASP A 11 11.60 -33.51 -39.26
C ASP A 11 10.11 -33.19 -39.41
N ILE A 12 9.60 -33.12 -40.64
CA ILE A 12 8.15 -33.02 -40.90
C ILE A 12 7.57 -34.42 -41.03
N PHE A 13 6.68 -34.77 -40.11
CA PHE A 13 6.02 -36.07 -40.05
C PHE A 13 4.68 -36.06 -40.78
N GLN A 14 4.17 -37.24 -41.10
CA GLN A 14 2.80 -37.41 -41.57
C GLN A 14 1.82 -37.30 -40.42
N TRP A 15 0.55 -37.05 -40.73
CA TRP A 15 -0.53 -37.17 -39.76
C TRP A 15 -1.11 -38.59 -39.76
N GLU A 16 -1.67 -39.00 -38.63
CA GLU A 16 -2.52 -40.18 -38.48
C GLU A 16 -3.78 -39.84 -37.68
N TYR A 17 -4.85 -40.62 -37.82
CA TYR A 17 -6.03 -40.46 -36.97
C TYR A 17 -5.68 -40.89 -35.54
N ILE A 18 -6.11 -40.12 -34.55
CA ILE A 18 -5.98 -40.47 -33.12
C ILE A 18 -6.60 -41.85 -32.86
N ASN A 19 -7.72 -42.13 -33.52
CA ASN A 19 -8.29 -43.47 -33.61
C ASN A 19 -8.74 -43.73 -35.06
N PRO A 20 -8.13 -44.67 -35.78
CA PRO A 20 -8.54 -45.03 -37.15
C PRO A 20 -9.99 -45.52 -37.26
N ALA A 21 -10.56 -46.07 -36.18
CA ALA A 21 -11.96 -46.50 -36.13
C ALA A 21 -12.94 -45.37 -35.82
N GLU A 22 -12.46 -44.24 -35.28
CA GLU A 22 -13.26 -43.04 -34.96
C GLU A 22 -12.57 -41.76 -35.45
N PRO A 23 -12.54 -41.49 -36.78
CA PRO A 23 -11.89 -40.31 -37.35
C PRO A 23 -12.35 -38.96 -36.78
N SER A 24 -13.53 -38.91 -36.15
CA SER A 24 -14.05 -37.73 -35.46
C SER A 24 -13.22 -37.31 -34.24
N LEU A 25 -12.36 -38.18 -33.70
CA LEU A 25 -11.46 -37.85 -32.58
C LEU A 25 -10.30 -36.94 -32.99
N GLY A 26 -10.12 -36.68 -34.29
CA GLY A 26 -9.09 -35.80 -34.82
C GLY A 26 -7.81 -36.54 -35.24
N LYS A 27 -6.78 -35.77 -35.55
CA LYS A 27 -5.49 -36.25 -36.06
C LYS A 27 -4.37 -35.90 -35.10
N GLN A 28 -3.34 -36.71 -35.10
CA GLN A 28 -2.09 -36.49 -34.36
C GLN A 28 -0.89 -36.67 -35.30
N GLN A 29 0.27 -36.20 -34.85
CA GLN A 29 1.53 -36.45 -35.52
C GLN A 29 1.83 -37.95 -35.49
N SER A 30 2.07 -38.54 -36.67
CA SER A 30 2.49 -39.94 -36.80
C SER A 30 3.98 -40.09 -36.53
N THR A 31 4.43 -41.31 -36.28
CA THR A 31 5.86 -41.67 -36.25
C THR A 31 6.47 -41.75 -37.65
N MET A 32 5.67 -41.71 -38.71
CA MET A 32 6.13 -41.80 -40.10
C MET A 32 6.52 -40.43 -40.66
N LEU A 33 7.72 -40.33 -41.26
CA LEU A 33 8.16 -39.12 -41.95
C LEU A 33 7.35 -38.88 -43.22
N ALA A 34 7.05 -37.60 -43.53
CA ALA A 34 6.60 -37.25 -44.87
C ALA A 34 7.70 -37.60 -45.89
N PRO A 35 7.37 -37.89 -47.17
CA PRO A 35 8.35 -38.41 -48.15
C PRO A 35 9.67 -37.61 -48.22
N ASP A 36 9.59 -36.28 -48.27
CA ASP A 36 10.75 -35.37 -48.20
C ASP A 36 10.79 -34.55 -46.90
N GLY A 37 10.20 -35.08 -45.82
CA GLY A 37 10.11 -34.45 -44.51
C GLY A 37 11.38 -34.54 -43.67
N ALA A 38 12.29 -35.47 -44.00
CA ALA A 38 13.56 -35.63 -43.28
C ALA A 38 14.44 -34.38 -43.38
N GLY A 39 14.79 -33.83 -42.22
CA GLY A 39 15.54 -32.58 -42.06
C GLY A 39 14.87 -31.35 -42.67
N ALA A 40 13.55 -31.37 -42.84
CA ALA A 40 12.71 -30.24 -43.23
C ALA A 40 12.14 -29.57 -41.99
N ASN A 41 12.23 -28.24 -41.88
CA ASN A 41 11.69 -27.53 -40.72
C ASN A 41 10.49 -26.66 -41.15
N ALA A 42 9.41 -26.69 -40.36
CA ALA A 42 8.23 -25.87 -40.56
C ALA A 42 8.29 -24.62 -39.67
N VAL A 43 9.23 -23.74 -39.98
CA VAL A 43 9.50 -22.46 -39.29
C VAL A 43 9.49 -21.30 -40.28
N PRO A 44 9.40 -20.04 -39.83
CA PRO A 44 9.52 -18.88 -40.70
C PRO A 44 10.81 -18.92 -41.54
N GLY A 45 10.69 -18.65 -42.84
CA GLY A 45 11.80 -18.67 -43.80
C GLY A 45 12.26 -20.07 -44.23
N ALA A 46 11.43 -21.09 -44.01
CA ALA A 46 11.73 -22.45 -44.45
C ALA A 46 11.84 -22.54 -45.98
N TYR A 47 12.89 -23.20 -46.47
CA TYR A 47 13.05 -23.54 -47.89
C TYR A 47 12.51 -24.95 -48.15
N LEU A 48 11.25 -25.02 -48.55
CA LEU A 48 10.49 -26.25 -48.81
C LEU A 48 10.18 -26.44 -50.31
N SER A 49 10.76 -25.59 -51.16
CA SER A 49 10.62 -25.60 -52.62
C SER A 49 10.81 -27.00 -53.21
N SER A 50 9.89 -27.38 -54.10
CA SER A 50 9.79 -28.66 -54.83
C SER A 50 9.75 -29.94 -53.96
N ARG A 51 9.62 -29.84 -52.63
CA ARG A 51 9.55 -31.01 -51.74
C ARG A 51 8.22 -31.74 -51.84
N ASN A 52 8.26 -33.06 -51.67
CA ASN A 52 7.08 -33.90 -51.48
C ASN A 52 6.71 -34.05 -50.00
N LEU A 53 5.77 -33.23 -49.53
CA LEU A 53 5.25 -33.20 -48.17
C LEU A 53 3.82 -33.77 -48.10
N THR A 54 3.55 -34.82 -48.88
CA THR A 54 2.26 -35.51 -48.89
C THR A 54 1.90 -36.02 -47.48
N LYS A 55 0.67 -35.73 -47.03
CA LYS A 55 0.14 -36.01 -45.69
C LYS A 55 0.91 -35.36 -44.53
N ALA A 56 1.67 -34.29 -44.77
CA ALA A 56 2.38 -33.60 -43.70
C ALA A 56 1.44 -33.15 -42.56
N TYR A 57 1.85 -33.38 -41.31
CA TYR A 57 1.21 -32.88 -40.11
C TYR A 57 1.78 -31.48 -39.80
N LEU A 58 1.03 -30.44 -40.15
CA LEU A 58 1.42 -29.04 -40.01
C LEU A 58 0.37 -28.24 -39.23
N ILE A 59 -0.36 -28.90 -38.34
CA ILE A 59 -1.37 -28.25 -37.49
C ILE A 59 -0.68 -27.19 -36.62
N GLY A 60 -1.13 -25.94 -36.72
CA GLY A 60 -0.58 -24.81 -35.97
C GLY A 60 0.86 -24.42 -36.35
N ALA A 61 1.41 -24.97 -37.44
CA ALA A 61 2.78 -24.64 -37.87
C ALA A 61 2.89 -23.16 -38.26
N ASP A 62 4.00 -22.52 -37.90
CA ASP A 62 4.30 -21.13 -38.30
C ASP A 62 5.30 -21.11 -39.45
N LEU A 63 4.78 -20.93 -40.66
CA LEU A 63 5.54 -20.77 -41.90
C LEU A 63 5.49 -19.31 -42.40
N GLY A 64 4.87 -18.40 -41.65
CA GLY A 64 4.65 -17.02 -42.07
C GLY A 64 5.68 -16.03 -41.51
N ILE A 65 5.52 -14.75 -41.83
CA ILE A 65 6.27 -13.64 -41.21
C ILE A 65 5.30 -12.85 -40.33
N TYR A 66 5.66 -12.62 -39.05
CA TYR A 66 4.90 -11.73 -38.17
C TYR A 66 5.25 -10.26 -38.48
N GLY A 67 4.22 -9.47 -38.76
CA GLY A 67 4.34 -8.06 -39.11
C GLY A 67 4.54 -7.18 -37.89
N ASP A 68 5.75 -7.18 -37.33
CA ASP A 68 6.25 -6.15 -36.41
C ASP A 68 7.79 -6.25 -36.24
N GLU A 69 8.48 -5.25 -36.78
CA GLU A 69 9.83 -4.76 -36.39
C GLU A 69 11.11 -5.60 -36.54
N TYR A 70 11.13 -6.84 -37.05
CA TYR A 70 12.42 -7.52 -37.33
C TYR A 70 12.58 -8.01 -38.78
N SER A 71 13.52 -7.39 -39.50
CA SER A 71 13.92 -7.71 -40.89
C SER A 71 14.75 -9.01 -41.02
N CYS A 72 14.54 -10.03 -40.19
CA CYS A 72 15.48 -11.16 -40.09
C CYS A 72 15.11 -12.42 -40.87
N CYS A 73 13.88 -12.56 -41.42
CA CYS A 73 13.49 -13.77 -42.14
C CYS A 73 12.91 -13.47 -43.53
N TYR A 74 13.44 -14.15 -44.55
CA TYR A 74 12.81 -14.25 -45.87
C TYR A 74 11.48 -15.03 -45.74
N PRO A 75 10.50 -14.83 -46.64
CA PRO A 75 9.30 -15.65 -46.64
C PRO A 75 9.63 -17.12 -46.84
N SER A 76 8.87 -18.01 -46.21
CA SER A 76 9.01 -19.45 -46.47
C SER A 76 8.73 -19.72 -47.95
N ASP A 77 9.64 -20.42 -48.61
CA ASP A 77 9.53 -20.78 -50.02
C ASP A 77 8.92 -22.17 -50.15
N LEU A 78 7.66 -22.23 -50.56
CA LEU A 78 6.91 -23.44 -50.86
C LEU A 78 6.64 -23.58 -52.37
N THR A 79 7.48 -22.97 -53.21
CA THR A 79 7.33 -23.03 -54.67
C THR A 79 7.31 -24.49 -55.13
N GLU A 80 6.29 -24.91 -55.89
CA GLU A 80 6.12 -26.28 -56.38
C GLU A 80 6.07 -27.39 -55.31
N THR A 81 5.94 -27.05 -54.02
CA THR A 81 5.84 -28.05 -52.95
C THR A 81 4.55 -28.87 -53.10
N ASN A 82 4.65 -30.19 -52.95
CA ASN A 82 3.50 -31.07 -52.95
C ASN A 82 2.98 -31.28 -51.52
N LEU A 83 1.90 -30.57 -51.17
CA LEU A 83 1.17 -30.64 -49.90
C LEU A 83 -0.10 -31.48 -50.01
N THR A 84 -0.15 -32.44 -50.95
CA THR A 84 -1.33 -33.28 -51.15
C THR A 84 -1.73 -33.98 -49.85
N ASN A 85 -3.00 -33.86 -49.46
CA ASN A 85 -3.56 -34.38 -48.21
C ASN A 85 -2.85 -33.92 -46.93
N ALA A 86 -2.09 -32.82 -46.94
CA ALA A 86 -1.48 -32.26 -45.73
C ALA A 86 -2.55 -31.68 -44.79
N ASP A 87 -2.28 -31.67 -43.48
CA ASP A 87 -3.12 -30.99 -42.50
C ASP A 87 -2.46 -29.68 -42.06
N LEU A 88 -3.01 -28.57 -42.54
CA LEU A 88 -2.57 -27.19 -42.28
C LEU A 88 -3.56 -26.49 -41.34
N THR A 89 -4.35 -27.23 -40.55
CA THR A 89 -5.33 -26.63 -39.65
C THR A 89 -4.64 -25.63 -38.70
N ASN A 90 -5.13 -24.39 -38.65
CA ASN A 90 -4.55 -23.28 -37.88
C ASN A 90 -3.10 -22.92 -38.23
N ALA A 91 -2.54 -23.40 -39.34
CA ALA A 91 -1.18 -23.05 -39.76
C ALA A 91 -1.11 -21.58 -40.22
N ASN A 92 0.01 -20.91 -39.93
CA ASN A 92 0.31 -19.57 -40.44
C ASN A 92 1.15 -19.68 -41.71
N LEU A 93 0.59 -19.31 -42.87
CA LEU A 93 1.28 -19.21 -44.15
C LEU A 93 1.28 -17.77 -44.68
N GLY A 94 1.25 -16.77 -43.78
CA GLY A 94 1.33 -15.36 -44.12
C GLY A 94 2.61 -15.01 -44.87
N ASP A 95 2.50 -14.35 -46.02
CA ASP A 95 3.59 -14.01 -46.96
C ASP A 95 4.37 -15.19 -47.56
N ALA A 96 4.07 -16.44 -47.20
CA ALA A 96 4.73 -17.61 -47.78
C ALA A 96 4.52 -17.69 -49.31
N ILE A 97 5.57 -18.11 -50.04
CA ILE A 97 5.55 -18.22 -51.51
C ILE A 97 4.94 -19.57 -51.89
N LEU A 98 3.70 -19.56 -52.38
CA LEU A 98 2.94 -20.77 -52.74
C LEU A 98 2.83 -20.98 -54.25
N THR A 99 3.68 -20.33 -55.05
CA THR A 99 3.66 -20.41 -56.51
C THR A 99 3.83 -21.86 -56.97
N GLY A 100 2.82 -22.43 -57.64
CA GLY A 100 2.86 -23.81 -58.11
C GLY A 100 2.71 -24.90 -57.03
N ALA A 101 2.54 -24.54 -55.75
CA ALA A 101 2.31 -25.51 -54.69
C ALA A 101 1.00 -26.28 -54.90
N ASN A 102 1.03 -27.60 -54.67
CA ASN A 102 -0.15 -28.46 -54.80
C ASN A 102 -0.79 -28.73 -53.43
N LEU A 103 -1.95 -28.12 -53.17
CA LEU A 103 -2.72 -28.29 -51.93
C LEU A 103 -3.92 -29.24 -52.09
N SER A 104 -3.91 -30.10 -53.10
CA SER A 104 -5.04 -31.02 -53.38
C SER A 104 -5.33 -31.91 -52.17
N GLY A 105 -6.57 -31.89 -51.68
CA GLY A 105 -6.97 -32.66 -50.51
C GLY A 105 -6.41 -32.18 -49.16
N ALA A 106 -5.71 -31.03 -49.11
CA ALA A 106 -5.20 -30.49 -47.85
C ALA A 106 -6.33 -29.95 -46.96
N GLU A 107 -6.17 -30.01 -45.64
CA GLU A 107 -7.06 -29.35 -44.67
C GLU A 107 -6.50 -27.98 -44.28
N VAL A 108 -7.29 -26.92 -44.42
CA VAL A 108 -6.85 -25.51 -44.27
C VAL A 108 -7.76 -24.69 -43.35
N ARG A 109 -8.56 -25.36 -42.51
CA ARG A 109 -9.47 -24.70 -41.57
C ARG A 109 -8.67 -23.89 -40.54
N GLY A 110 -9.04 -22.64 -40.28
CA GLY A 110 -8.29 -21.75 -39.40
C GLY A 110 -6.93 -21.26 -39.93
N ALA A 111 -6.50 -21.72 -41.12
CA ALA A 111 -5.19 -21.35 -41.66
C ALA A 111 -5.14 -19.88 -42.10
N THR A 112 -3.95 -19.29 -42.00
CA THR A 112 -3.70 -17.90 -42.39
C THR A 112 -2.94 -17.82 -43.70
N PHE A 113 -3.47 -17.04 -44.64
CA PHE A 113 -2.91 -16.80 -45.96
C PHE A 113 -3.03 -15.30 -46.28
N TRP A 114 -1.90 -14.60 -46.35
CA TRP A 114 -1.84 -13.23 -46.87
C TRP A 114 -0.55 -13.02 -47.65
N GLY A 115 -0.41 -11.91 -48.36
CA GLY A 115 0.79 -11.61 -49.17
C GLY A 115 0.63 -11.79 -50.68
N ALA A 116 1.60 -11.26 -51.43
CA ALA A 116 1.53 -11.17 -52.90
C ALA A 116 1.67 -12.52 -53.63
N ALA A 117 2.33 -13.51 -53.02
CA ALA A 117 2.51 -14.87 -53.55
C ALA A 117 1.70 -15.92 -52.78
N SER A 118 0.58 -15.49 -52.17
CA SER A 118 -0.29 -16.33 -51.35
C SER A 118 -1.16 -17.29 -52.18
N ILE A 119 -2.00 -18.07 -51.50
CA ILE A 119 -2.85 -19.09 -52.13
C ILE A 119 -3.83 -18.48 -53.15
N THR A 120 -3.94 -19.11 -54.31
CA THR A 120 -4.91 -18.74 -55.35
C THR A 120 -6.28 -19.37 -55.10
N ALA A 121 -7.34 -18.82 -55.72
CA ALA A 121 -8.68 -19.41 -55.66
C ALA A 121 -8.69 -20.87 -56.16
N THR A 122 -7.97 -21.18 -57.24
CA THR A 122 -7.85 -22.55 -57.77
C THR A 122 -7.19 -23.50 -56.77
N GLN A 123 -6.12 -23.06 -56.09
CA GLN A 123 -5.48 -23.85 -55.04
C GLN A 123 -6.44 -24.06 -53.86
N LEU A 124 -7.16 -23.03 -53.42
CA LEU A 124 -8.16 -23.16 -52.37
C LEU A 124 -9.25 -24.19 -52.74
N TYR A 125 -9.76 -24.16 -53.98
CA TYR A 125 -10.80 -25.10 -54.43
C TYR A 125 -10.35 -26.57 -54.44
N SER A 126 -9.04 -26.80 -54.58
CA SER A 126 -8.48 -28.16 -54.56
C SER A 126 -8.39 -28.76 -53.15
N THR A 127 -8.50 -27.96 -52.10
CA THR A 127 -8.36 -28.41 -50.70
C THR A 127 -9.54 -29.27 -50.26
N ALA A 128 -9.29 -30.20 -49.33
CA ALA A 128 -10.34 -31.00 -48.71
C ALA A 128 -11.33 -30.12 -47.92
N SER A 129 -10.83 -29.08 -47.23
CA SER A 129 -11.66 -28.12 -46.51
C SER A 129 -12.67 -27.40 -47.42
N TYR A 130 -12.24 -26.95 -48.61
CA TYR A 130 -13.17 -26.33 -49.57
C TYR A 130 -14.24 -27.33 -50.04
N GLN A 131 -13.83 -28.54 -50.43
CA GLN A 131 -14.74 -29.60 -50.91
C GLN A 131 -15.74 -30.05 -49.84
N ALA A 132 -15.31 -30.10 -48.58
CA ALA A 132 -16.15 -30.38 -47.42
C ALA A 132 -17.09 -29.23 -47.03
N ARG A 133 -17.00 -28.08 -47.72
CA ARG A 133 -17.72 -26.84 -47.41
C ARG A 133 -17.40 -26.27 -46.02
N ASP A 134 -16.21 -26.54 -45.50
CA ASP A 134 -15.77 -26.04 -44.19
C ASP A 134 -14.44 -25.29 -44.29
N LEU A 135 -14.54 -23.97 -44.33
CA LEU A 135 -13.44 -23.01 -44.30
C LEU A 135 -13.52 -22.15 -43.02
N SER A 136 -14.11 -22.66 -41.94
CA SER A 136 -14.26 -21.89 -40.71
C SER A 136 -12.89 -21.42 -40.17
N GLY A 137 -12.86 -20.19 -39.66
CA GLY A 137 -11.66 -19.54 -39.11
C GLY A 137 -10.59 -19.14 -40.13
N ILE A 138 -10.78 -19.39 -41.44
CA ILE A 138 -9.75 -19.08 -42.43
C ILE A 138 -9.45 -17.57 -42.50
N ASN A 139 -8.19 -17.21 -42.69
CA ASN A 139 -7.73 -15.83 -42.59
C ASN A 139 -7.05 -15.40 -43.90
N PHE A 140 -7.71 -14.51 -44.65
CA PHE A 140 -7.34 -13.96 -45.95
C PHE A 140 -7.22 -12.42 -45.95
N PRO A 141 -6.47 -11.80 -45.03
CA PRO A 141 -6.39 -10.35 -44.97
C PRO A 141 -5.61 -9.84 -46.18
N SER A 142 -6.10 -8.76 -46.79
CA SER A 142 -5.48 -8.12 -47.96
C SER A 142 -5.32 -9.01 -49.20
N SER A 143 -5.94 -10.19 -49.25
CA SER A 143 -5.85 -11.12 -50.39
C SER A 143 -6.73 -10.69 -51.56
N ASN A 144 -6.35 -11.08 -52.78
CA ASN A 144 -7.19 -10.89 -53.97
C ASN A 144 -7.96 -12.16 -54.33
N PHE A 145 -9.27 -12.13 -54.08
CA PHE A 145 -10.23 -13.18 -54.39
C PHE A 145 -11.38 -12.64 -55.28
N ALA A 146 -11.05 -11.73 -56.20
CA ALA A 146 -12.03 -11.25 -57.17
C ALA A 146 -12.62 -12.42 -57.98
N GLY A 147 -13.95 -12.49 -58.06
CA GLY A 147 -14.69 -13.55 -58.74
C GLY A 147 -14.66 -14.92 -58.06
N ALA A 148 -14.10 -15.03 -56.84
CA ALA A 148 -14.03 -16.31 -56.14
C ALA A 148 -15.42 -16.88 -55.84
N ASN A 149 -15.59 -18.19 -56.00
CA ASN A 149 -16.79 -18.91 -55.65
C ASN A 149 -16.64 -19.48 -54.24
N LEU A 150 -17.40 -18.94 -53.30
CA LEU A 150 -17.45 -19.33 -51.90
C LEU A 150 -18.90 -19.68 -51.50
N ALA A 151 -19.71 -20.08 -52.47
CA ALA A 151 -21.14 -20.33 -52.28
C ALA A 151 -21.41 -21.57 -51.42
N GLY A 152 -22.19 -21.39 -50.36
CA GLY A 152 -22.57 -22.45 -49.43
C GLY A 152 -21.41 -22.98 -48.59
N GLN A 153 -20.31 -22.24 -48.47
CA GLN A 153 -19.20 -22.57 -47.57
C GLN A 153 -19.52 -22.14 -46.14
N ASN A 154 -19.06 -22.90 -45.15
CA ASN A 154 -18.92 -22.44 -43.78
C ASN A 154 -17.66 -21.58 -43.64
N LEU A 155 -17.85 -20.29 -43.39
CA LEU A 155 -16.82 -19.25 -43.25
C LEU A 155 -16.97 -18.55 -41.89
N THR A 156 -17.49 -19.26 -40.89
CA THR A 156 -17.64 -18.70 -39.56
C THR A 156 -16.30 -18.27 -38.98
N ASN A 157 -16.26 -17.10 -38.36
CA ASN A 157 -15.05 -16.49 -37.78
C ASN A 157 -13.89 -16.28 -38.79
N SER A 158 -14.15 -16.31 -40.10
CA SER A 158 -13.13 -16.04 -41.10
C SER A 158 -12.74 -14.56 -41.14
N ASN A 159 -11.53 -14.25 -41.59
CA ASN A 159 -11.08 -12.87 -41.77
C ASN A 159 -10.80 -12.57 -43.24
N PHE A 160 -11.46 -11.55 -43.78
CA PHE A 160 -11.28 -11.00 -45.12
C PHE A 160 -11.00 -9.49 -45.05
N ASP A 161 -10.47 -8.99 -43.93
CA ASP A 161 -10.16 -7.57 -43.78
C ASP A 161 -9.23 -7.10 -44.91
N SER A 162 -9.56 -5.97 -45.54
CA SER A 162 -8.85 -5.40 -46.70
C SER A 162 -8.78 -6.28 -47.95
N ALA A 163 -9.47 -7.42 -48.00
CA ALA A 163 -9.45 -8.29 -49.18
C ALA A 163 -10.17 -7.66 -50.39
N THR A 164 -9.68 -7.98 -51.59
CA THR A 164 -10.39 -7.67 -52.84
C THR A 164 -11.33 -8.82 -53.18
N LEU A 165 -12.64 -8.58 -53.05
CA LEU A 165 -13.71 -9.57 -53.22
C LEU A 165 -14.72 -9.15 -54.31
N THR A 166 -14.26 -8.36 -55.28
CA THR A 166 -15.09 -7.89 -56.39
C THR A 166 -15.74 -9.07 -57.12
N ASN A 167 -17.06 -9.07 -57.26
CA ASN A 167 -17.85 -10.15 -57.86
C ASN A 167 -17.69 -11.54 -57.21
N ALA A 168 -17.16 -11.64 -55.99
CA ALA A 168 -17.09 -12.91 -55.28
C ALA A 168 -18.50 -13.43 -54.95
N ASN A 169 -18.70 -14.75 -55.02
CA ASN A 169 -19.98 -15.40 -54.76
C ASN A 169 -20.00 -16.03 -53.37
N PHE A 170 -20.68 -15.39 -52.43
CA PHE A 170 -20.94 -15.87 -51.07
C PHE A 170 -22.37 -16.40 -50.89
N SER A 171 -23.09 -16.71 -51.98
CA SER A 171 -24.49 -17.13 -51.86
C SER A 171 -24.64 -18.38 -50.98
N ALA A 172 -25.64 -18.37 -50.08
CA ALA A 172 -25.87 -19.41 -49.07
C ALA A 172 -24.69 -19.71 -48.11
N ALA A 173 -23.63 -18.89 -48.09
CA ALA A 173 -22.49 -19.10 -47.20
C ALA A 173 -22.83 -18.76 -45.75
N ASN A 174 -22.21 -19.44 -44.78
CA ASN A 174 -22.29 -19.06 -43.37
C ASN A 174 -21.12 -18.15 -43.02
N LEU A 175 -21.39 -16.84 -42.91
CA LEU A 175 -20.44 -15.77 -42.62
C LEU A 175 -20.54 -15.28 -41.17
N ALA A 176 -21.10 -16.07 -40.26
CA ALA A 176 -21.29 -15.59 -38.90
C ALA A 176 -19.95 -15.22 -38.25
N ASN A 177 -19.87 -14.03 -37.67
CA ASN A 177 -18.65 -13.42 -37.11
C ASN A 177 -17.48 -13.24 -38.11
N ALA A 178 -17.73 -13.33 -39.42
CA ALA A 178 -16.69 -13.08 -40.40
C ALA A 178 -16.34 -11.57 -40.45
N ARG A 179 -15.07 -11.25 -40.68
CA ARG A 179 -14.58 -9.86 -40.78
C ARG A 179 -14.32 -9.46 -42.22
N PHE A 180 -14.79 -8.27 -42.61
CA PHE A 180 -14.64 -7.67 -43.94
C PHE A 180 -14.28 -6.18 -43.86
N SER A 181 -13.68 -5.74 -42.76
CA SER A 181 -13.29 -4.35 -42.55
C SER A 181 -12.36 -3.91 -43.68
N ARG A 182 -12.64 -2.78 -44.33
CA ARG A 182 -11.86 -2.27 -45.49
C ARG A 182 -11.90 -3.15 -46.75
N ALA A 183 -12.67 -4.24 -46.79
CA ALA A 183 -12.75 -5.10 -47.97
C ALA A 183 -13.48 -4.42 -49.15
N ILE A 184 -13.12 -4.82 -50.38
CA ILE A 184 -13.78 -4.38 -51.61
C ILE A 184 -14.80 -5.46 -52.02
N LEU A 185 -16.08 -5.20 -51.75
CA LEU A 185 -17.21 -6.13 -51.98
C LEU A 185 -18.08 -5.71 -53.17
N THR A 186 -17.54 -4.92 -54.10
CA THR A 186 -18.28 -4.45 -55.28
C THR A 186 -18.79 -5.64 -56.11
N GLY A 187 -20.12 -5.75 -56.26
CA GLY A 187 -20.75 -6.83 -57.02
C GLY A 187 -20.73 -8.21 -56.34
N ALA A 188 -20.24 -8.32 -55.10
CA ALA A 188 -20.26 -9.59 -54.38
C ALA A 188 -21.69 -10.08 -54.12
N ASN A 189 -21.94 -11.37 -54.35
CA ASN A 189 -23.25 -11.99 -54.16
C ASN A 189 -23.39 -12.58 -52.75
N LEU A 190 -24.19 -11.94 -51.89
CA LEU A 190 -24.46 -12.37 -50.51
C LEU A 190 -25.84 -13.04 -50.35
N THR A 191 -26.49 -13.42 -51.45
CA THR A 191 -27.86 -13.94 -51.42
C THR A 191 -27.96 -15.22 -50.60
N GLY A 192 -28.81 -15.23 -49.59
CA GLY A 192 -29.00 -16.37 -48.68
C GLY A 192 -27.84 -16.59 -47.69
N ALA A 193 -26.85 -15.71 -47.62
CA ALA A 193 -25.75 -15.84 -46.66
C ALA A 193 -26.21 -15.55 -45.23
N ALA A 194 -25.66 -16.25 -44.23
CA ALA A 194 -25.88 -15.94 -42.81
C ALA A 194 -24.78 -14.98 -42.32
N VAL A 195 -25.14 -13.75 -41.93
CA VAL A 195 -24.19 -12.66 -41.61
C VAL A 195 -24.27 -12.18 -40.15
N ARG A 196 -24.85 -12.97 -39.25
CA ARG A 196 -24.95 -12.62 -37.82
C ARG A 196 -23.54 -12.41 -37.23
N GLY A 197 -23.31 -11.28 -36.58
CA GLY A 197 -22.01 -10.92 -35.99
C GLY A 197 -20.93 -10.53 -36.99
N ALA A 198 -21.21 -10.56 -38.30
CA ALA A 198 -20.21 -10.22 -39.31
C ALA A 198 -19.89 -8.71 -39.25
N SER A 199 -18.62 -8.36 -39.41
CA SER A 199 -18.20 -6.95 -39.55
C SER A 199 -17.98 -6.61 -41.01
N PHE A 200 -18.72 -5.62 -41.49
CA PHE A 200 -18.55 -5.03 -42.81
C PHE A 200 -17.96 -3.63 -42.75
N ALA A 201 -17.40 -3.23 -41.59
CA ALA A 201 -16.97 -1.86 -41.29
C ALA A 201 -16.34 -1.14 -42.50
N LYS A 202 -16.99 -0.05 -42.91
CA LYS A 202 -16.55 0.73 -44.06
C LYS A 202 -15.48 1.71 -43.64
N ILE A 203 -14.22 1.32 -43.74
CA ILE A 203 -13.07 2.16 -43.38
C ILE A 203 -12.19 2.37 -44.62
N GLY A 204 -11.73 3.59 -44.86
CA GLY A 204 -10.79 3.90 -45.95
C GLY A 204 -11.31 3.51 -47.34
N ALA A 205 -10.53 2.73 -48.08
CA ALA A 205 -10.83 2.32 -49.46
C ALA A 205 -11.85 1.17 -49.60
N GLY A 206 -12.31 0.58 -48.48
CA GLY A 206 -13.32 -0.48 -48.51
C GLY A 206 -14.67 0.00 -49.03
N THR A 207 -15.35 -0.83 -49.80
CA THR A 207 -16.65 -0.45 -50.39
C THR A 207 -17.83 -0.73 -49.45
N GLY A 208 -17.64 -1.60 -48.45
CA GLY A 208 -18.70 -2.08 -47.57
C GLY A 208 -19.77 -2.87 -48.34
N ILE A 209 -20.94 -3.04 -47.74
CA ILE A 209 -22.11 -3.64 -48.42
C ILE A 209 -23.20 -2.61 -48.74
N THR A 210 -23.95 -2.84 -49.79
CA THR A 210 -25.15 -2.07 -50.14
C THR A 210 -26.37 -2.59 -49.38
N SER A 211 -27.42 -1.76 -49.23
CA SER A 211 -28.69 -2.22 -48.65
C SER A 211 -29.28 -3.41 -49.41
N ALA A 212 -29.17 -3.43 -50.75
CA ALA A 212 -29.63 -4.56 -51.56
C ALA A 212 -28.88 -5.86 -51.25
N GLN A 213 -27.56 -5.79 -51.04
CA GLN A 213 -26.76 -6.94 -50.61
C GLN A 213 -27.12 -7.39 -49.20
N LEU A 214 -27.38 -6.46 -48.27
CA LEU A 214 -27.82 -6.80 -46.92
C LEU A 214 -29.19 -7.50 -46.95
N TYR A 215 -30.15 -6.97 -47.72
CA TYR A 215 -31.51 -7.52 -47.81
C TYR A 215 -31.55 -8.90 -48.43
N SER A 216 -30.60 -9.25 -49.31
CA SER A 216 -30.57 -10.57 -49.92
C SER A 216 -30.05 -11.65 -48.98
N THR A 217 -29.44 -11.30 -47.84
CA THR A 217 -28.91 -12.27 -46.86
C THR A 217 -30.02 -13.08 -46.18
N ALA A 218 -29.73 -14.32 -45.80
CA ALA A 218 -30.65 -15.13 -44.99
C ALA A 218 -30.86 -14.52 -43.60
N SER A 219 -29.83 -13.90 -43.02
CA SER A 219 -29.93 -13.21 -41.72
C SER A 219 -30.92 -12.05 -41.74
N TYR A 220 -30.92 -11.22 -42.79
CA TYR A 220 -31.91 -10.16 -42.92
C TYR A 220 -33.33 -10.72 -43.02
N GLN A 221 -33.55 -11.71 -43.89
CA GLN A 221 -34.85 -12.34 -44.11
C GLN A 221 -35.37 -13.08 -42.87
N ALA A 222 -34.48 -13.58 -42.02
CA ALA A 222 -34.80 -14.21 -40.75
C ALA A 222 -35.01 -13.22 -39.59
N HIS A 223 -34.93 -11.91 -39.84
CA HIS A 223 -34.95 -10.85 -38.83
C HIS A 223 -33.84 -10.98 -37.76
N ASP A 224 -32.70 -11.60 -38.09
CA ASP A 224 -31.57 -11.83 -37.17
C ASP A 224 -30.27 -11.24 -37.71
N LEU A 225 -30.01 -9.99 -37.33
CA LEU A 225 -28.79 -9.23 -37.64
C LEU A 225 -27.97 -8.95 -36.37
N ARG A 226 -28.12 -9.75 -35.32
CA ARG A 226 -27.43 -9.53 -34.05
C ARG A 226 -25.92 -9.41 -34.24
N GLY A 227 -25.32 -8.42 -33.59
CA GLY A 227 -23.88 -8.17 -33.60
C GLY A 227 -23.30 -7.74 -34.94
N ILE A 228 -24.11 -7.48 -35.99
CA ILE A 228 -23.56 -7.00 -37.26
C ILE A 228 -22.89 -5.63 -37.08
N ASP A 229 -21.75 -5.43 -37.71
CA ASP A 229 -21.04 -4.15 -37.68
C ASP A 229 -21.07 -3.47 -39.05
N LEU A 230 -21.79 -2.35 -39.08
CA LEU A 230 -22.06 -1.49 -40.23
C LEU A 230 -21.49 -0.08 -39.99
N TYR A 231 -20.39 0.04 -39.23
CA TYR A 231 -19.64 1.29 -39.04
C TYR A 231 -19.44 2.06 -40.37
N GLN A 232 -19.74 3.37 -40.36
CA GLN A 232 -19.59 4.30 -41.50
C GLN A 232 -20.39 3.99 -42.79
N HIS A 233 -21.38 3.10 -42.75
CA HIS A 233 -22.19 2.82 -43.95
C HIS A 233 -23.18 3.95 -44.26
N ASN A 234 -23.47 4.14 -45.55
CA ASN A 234 -24.62 4.91 -45.97
C ASN A 234 -25.82 3.96 -46.13
N LEU A 235 -26.73 4.03 -45.17
CA LEU A 235 -27.97 3.27 -45.05
C LEU A 235 -29.18 4.20 -45.12
N SER A 236 -29.07 5.31 -45.85
CA SER A 236 -30.18 6.26 -46.03
C SER A 236 -31.40 5.55 -46.64
N GLY A 237 -32.57 5.71 -46.02
CA GLY A 237 -33.81 5.06 -46.43
C GLY A 237 -33.84 3.54 -46.22
N ALA A 238 -32.87 2.96 -45.48
CA ALA A 238 -32.85 1.53 -45.25
C ALA A 238 -34.07 1.07 -44.43
N ASN A 239 -34.63 -0.09 -44.77
CA ASN A 239 -35.69 -0.75 -44.02
C ASN A 239 -35.06 -1.79 -43.10
N LEU A 240 -35.02 -1.50 -41.81
CA LEU A 240 -34.53 -2.35 -40.72
C LEU A 240 -35.66 -2.58 -39.68
N ALA A 241 -36.92 -2.39 -40.07
CA ALA A 241 -38.04 -2.54 -39.17
C ALA A 241 -38.18 -3.98 -38.66
N GLY A 242 -38.42 -4.14 -37.37
CA GLY A 242 -38.57 -5.45 -36.70
C GLY A 242 -37.30 -6.30 -36.64
N GLN A 243 -36.15 -5.82 -37.14
CA GLN A 243 -34.91 -6.59 -37.10
C GLN A 243 -34.40 -6.76 -35.66
N ASN A 244 -33.86 -7.94 -35.34
CA ASN A 244 -33.02 -8.11 -34.18
C ASN A 244 -31.61 -7.59 -34.46
N LEU A 245 -31.28 -6.43 -33.89
CA LEU A 245 -30.03 -5.68 -33.99
C LEU A 245 -29.32 -5.61 -32.64
N THR A 246 -29.56 -6.56 -31.74
CA THR A 246 -28.88 -6.61 -30.43
C THR A 246 -27.37 -6.57 -30.64
N ALA A 247 -26.69 -5.65 -29.96
CA ALA A 247 -25.25 -5.39 -30.06
C ALA A 247 -24.73 -5.05 -31.48
N ALA A 248 -25.60 -4.65 -32.41
CA ALA A 248 -25.18 -4.18 -33.72
C ALA A 248 -24.49 -2.81 -33.65
N SER A 249 -23.51 -2.57 -34.53
CA SER A 249 -22.80 -1.31 -34.64
C SER A 249 -23.22 -0.55 -35.90
N PHE A 250 -23.74 0.66 -35.69
CA PHE A 250 -24.05 1.68 -36.69
C PHE A 250 -23.25 2.97 -36.42
N SER A 251 -22.17 2.89 -35.65
CA SER A 251 -21.40 4.07 -35.26
C SER A 251 -20.91 4.81 -36.51
N ASN A 252 -21.10 6.13 -36.51
CA ASN A 252 -20.75 7.01 -37.62
C ASN A 252 -21.42 6.67 -38.98
N ALA A 253 -22.51 5.87 -38.97
CA ALA A 253 -23.28 5.55 -40.18
C ALA A 253 -24.29 6.66 -40.53
N THR A 254 -24.68 6.74 -41.80
CA THR A 254 -25.78 7.61 -42.26
C THR A 254 -27.06 6.79 -42.37
N LEU A 255 -28.02 7.07 -41.49
CA LEU A 255 -29.33 6.41 -41.38
C LEU A 255 -30.49 7.39 -41.68
N THR A 256 -30.22 8.43 -42.48
CA THR A 256 -31.22 9.44 -42.85
C THR A 256 -32.46 8.80 -43.47
N ASN A 257 -33.66 9.10 -42.97
CA ASN A 257 -34.94 8.51 -43.37
C ASN A 257 -35.01 6.96 -43.25
N ALA A 258 -34.10 6.31 -42.52
CA ALA A 258 -34.16 4.87 -42.33
C ALA A 258 -35.35 4.47 -41.42
N ASN A 259 -35.94 3.31 -41.69
CA ASN A 259 -37.01 2.73 -40.87
C ASN A 259 -36.43 1.65 -39.95
N LEU A 260 -36.28 1.94 -38.66
CA LEU A 260 -35.91 0.99 -37.60
C LEU A 260 -37.08 0.75 -36.61
N SER A 261 -38.33 0.96 -37.04
CA SER A 261 -39.49 0.76 -36.16
C SER A 261 -39.55 -0.69 -35.67
N GLN A 262 -39.89 -0.88 -34.39
CA GLN A 262 -39.98 -2.19 -33.72
C GLN A 262 -38.66 -3.01 -33.73
N ALA A 263 -37.53 -2.41 -34.10
CA ALA A 263 -36.25 -3.10 -34.08
C ALA A 263 -35.74 -3.29 -32.63
N ASN A 264 -35.06 -4.40 -32.36
CA ASN A 264 -34.36 -4.60 -31.10
C ASN A 264 -32.91 -4.13 -31.23
N LEU A 265 -32.58 -2.99 -30.64
CA LEU A 265 -31.26 -2.36 -30.60
C LEU A 265 -30.63 -2.44 -29.20
N THR A 266 -31.01 -3.42 -28.38
CA THR A 266 -30.44 -3.63 -27.04
C THR A 266 -28.91 -3.70 -27.13
N ASN A 267 -28.21 -2.88 -26.33
CA ASN A 267 -26.74 -2.71 -26.38
C ASN A 267 -26.17 -2.30 -27.76
N GLY A 268 -26.99 -1.79 -28.67
CA GLY A 268 -26.56 -1.35 -30.00
C GLY A 268 -25.73 -0.06 -29.92
N ASN A 269 -24.83 0.15 -30.89
CA ASN A 269 -24.00 1.34 -30.97
C ASN A 269 -24.39 2.21 -32.16
N LEU A 270 -25.06 3.33 -31.91
CA LEU A 270 -25.43 4.36 -32.89
C LEU A 270 -24.62 5.66 -32.67
N ALA A 271 -23.49 5.60 -31.96
CA ALA A 271 -22.70 6.79 -31.64
C ALA A 271 -22.31 7.56 -32.91
N ILE A 272 -22.51 8.88 -32.91
CA ILE A 272 -22.14 9.80 -33.99
C ILE A 272 -22.89 9.47 -35.31
N ALA A 273 -23.90 8.60 -35.30
CA ALA A 273 -24.68 8.29 -36.49
C ALA A 273 -25.55 9.48 -36.91
N THR A 274 -25.79 9.63 -38.21
CA THR A 274 -26.77 10.59 -38.73
C THR A 274 -28.14 9.93 -38.82
N LEU A 275 -29.02 10.14 -37.84
CA LEU A 275 -30.36 9.55 -37.78
C LEU A 275 -31.46 10.50 -38.31
N THR A 276 -31.12 11.53 -39.07
CA THR A 276 -32.09 12.57 -39.47
C THR A 276 -33.35 11.97 -40.09
N ASN A 277 -34.52 12.25 -39.50
CA ASN A 277 -35.85 11.70 -39.88
C ASN A 277 -35.97 10.17 -39.84
N ALA A 278 -35.09 9.46 -39.13
CA ALA A 278 -35.21 8.01 -38.95
C ALA A 278 -36.43 7.66 -38.08
N ASN A 279 -37.08 6.55 -38.39
CA ASN A 279 -38.20 6.03 -37.61
C ASN A 279 -37.72 4.95 -36.63
N LEU A 280 -37.65 5.25 -35.34
CA LEU A 280 -37.36 4.31 -34.24
C LEU A 280 -38.61 4.03 -33.38
N SER A 281 -39.81 4.21 -33.92
CA SER A 281 -41.04 3.96 -33.15
C SER A 281 -41.14 2.50 -32.71
N GLY A 282 -41.41 2.28 -31.42
CA GLY A 282 -41.48 0.95 -30.82
C GLY A 282 -40.16 0.19 -30.73
N ALA A 283 -39.03 0.81 -31.06
CA ALA A 283 -37.73 0.13 -30.97
C ALA A 283 -37.31 -0.07 -29.51
N ASP A 284 -36.61 -1.18 -29.24
CA ASP A 284 -35.95 -1.40 -27.95
C ASP A 284 -34.51 -0.86 -28.02
N LEU A 285 -34.25 0.27 -27.37
CA LEU A 285 -32.95 0.94 -27.28
C LEU A 285 -32.31 0.72 -25.91
N THR A 286 -32.71 -0.32 -25.17
CA THR A 286 -32.14 -0.54 -23.84
C THR A 286 -30.63 -0.63 -23.88
N ARG A 287 -29.96 0.23 -23.11
CA ARG A 287 -28.49 0.36 -23.04
C ARG A 287 -27.81 0.67 -24.39
N ALA A 288 -28.56 1.16 -25.38
CA ALA A 288 -27.99 1.56 -26.67
C ALA A 288 -27.21 2.88 -26.53
N SER A 289 -26.11 3.02 -27.28
CA SER A 289 -25.37 4.28 -27.35
C SER A 289 -25.88 5.13 -28.52
N LEU A 290 -26.45 6.29 -28.23
CA LEU A 290 -26.75 7.34 -29.21
C LEU A 290 -25.83 8.56 -29.01
N PHE A 291 -24.66 8.33 -28.41
CA PHE A 291 -23.70 9.38 -28.07
C PHE A 291 -23.43 10.28 -29.29
N ASN A 292 -23.78 11.55 -29.17
CA ASN A 292 -23.58 12.57 -30.19
C ASN A 292 -24.15 12.23 -31.60
N ALA A 293 -25.14 11.34 -31.68
CA ALA A 293 -25.85 11.03 -32.93
C ALA A 293 -26.81 12.17 -33.33
N SER A 294 -26.98 12.47 -34.62
CA SER A 294 -27.96 13.50 -35.05
C SER A 294 -29.39 12.99 -34.91
N LEU A 295 -30.13 13.54 -33.94
CA LEU A 295 -31.49 13.17 -33.58
C LEU A 295 -32.57 14.04 -34.27
N THR A 296 -32.18 14.90 -35.21
CA THR A 296 -33.11 15.83 -35.89
C THR A 296 -34.26 15.06 -36.57
N GLY A 297 -35.49 15.28 -36.12
CA GLY A 297 -36.68 14.65 -36.72
C GLY A 297 -36.84 13.14 -36.44
N VAL A 298 -36.01 12.56 -35.57
CA VAL A 298 -36.13 11.14 -35.20
C VAL A 298 -37.45 10.88 -34.46
N ASN A 299 -38.17 9.84 -34.87
CA ASN A 299 -39.37 9.37 -34.19
C ASN A 299 -39.04 8.28 -33.16
N PHE A 300 -39.18 8.58 -31.87
CA PHE A 300 -38.99 7.64 -30.75
C PHE A 300 -40.32 7.14 -30.14
N ALA A 301 -41.46 7.35 -30.81
CA ALA A 301 -42.77 7.02 -30.25
C ALA A 301 -42.86 5.55 -29.81
N GLY A 302 -43.11 5.30 -28.52
CA GLY A 302 -43.20 3.96 -27.95
C GLY A 302 -41.87 3.20 -27.83
N ALA A 303 -40.72 3.83 -28.06
CA ALA A 303 -39.41 3.19 -27.89
C ALA A 303 -39.06 3.00 -26.40
N ASP A 304 -38.36 1.91 -26.06
CA ASP A 304 -37.76 1.71 -24.73
C ASP A 304 -36.33 2.26 -24.73
N VAL A 305 -36.07 3.29 -23.93
CA VAL A 305 -34.80 4.02 -23.85
C VAL A 305 -34.08 3.86 -22.50
N ARG A 306 -34.45 2.86 -21.68
CA ARG A 306 -33.80 2.65 -20.38
C ARG A 306 -32.32 2.30 -20.55
N GLY A 307 -31.44 3.01 -19.84
CA GLY A 307 -30.00 2.87 -19.97
C GLY A 307 -29.41 3.45 -21.26
N ALA A 308 -30.22 4.01 -22.17
CA ALA A 308 -29.73 4.54 -23.43
C ALA A 308 -28.92 5.83 -23.20
N ASN A 309 -27.83 5.98 -23.94
CA ASN A 309 -26.94 7.13 -23.82
C ASN A 309 -27.24 8.18 -24.92
N PHE A 310 -27.94 9.25 -24.57
CA PHE A 310 -28.20 10.43 -25.41
C PHE A 310 -27.24 11.59 -25.13
N THR A 311 -26.07 11.35 -24.54
CA THR A 311 -25.11 12.42 -24.26
C THR A 311 -24.74 13.17 -25.53
N ALA A 312 -24.80 14.51 -25.50
CA ALA A 312 -24.49 15.39 -26.62
C ALA A 312 -23.31 16.32 -26.30
N TYR A 313 -22.42 16.55 -27.26
CA TYR A 313 -21.36 17.54 -27.09
C TYR A 313 -21.92 18.97 -27.09
N HIS A 314 -21.31 19.84 -26.29
CA HIS A 314 -21.62 21.26 -26.28
C HIS A 314 -21.53 21.85 -27.70
N GLY A 315 -22.60 22.53 -28.13
CA GLY A 315 -22.69 23.17 -29.46
C GLY A 315 -23.30 22.31 -30.57
N ASN A 316 -23.37 20.97 -30.43
CA ASN A 316 -24.01 20.13 -31.44
C ASN A 316 -25.53 20.07 -31.27
N LYS A 317 -26.24 21.07 -31.80
CA LYS A 317 -27.72 21.15 -31.70
C LYS A 317 -28.43 19.95 -32.32
N ALA A 318 -27.88 19.39 -33.40
CA ALA A 318 -28.50 18.28 -34.09
C ALA A 318 -28.52 16.99 -33.25
N ALA A 319 -27.64 16.87 -32.26
CA ALA A 319 -27.56 15.70 -31.39
C ALA A 319 -28.40 15.79 -30.11
N LYS A 320 -29.05 16.92 -29.86
CA LYS A 320 -29.83 17.12 -28.64
C LYS A 320 -31.19 16.43 -28.73
N LEU A 321 -31.54 15.68 -27.69
CA LEU A 321 -32.86 15.11 -27.51
C LEU A 321 -33.84 16.23 -27.16
N SER A 322 -34.94 16.32 -27.90
CA SER A 322 -36.02 17.27 -27.59
C SER A 322 -37.01 16.70 -26.55
N LEU A 323 -37.74 17.58 -25.86
CA LEU A 323 -38.81 17.17 -24.94
C LEU A 323 -39.88 16.32 -25.62
N THR A 324 -40.31 16.70 -26.82
CA THR A 324 -41.29 15.94 -27.61
C THR A 324 -40.82 14.51 -27.87
N GLN A 325 -39.52 14.34 -28.17
CA GLN A 325 -38.93 13.02 -28.37
C GLN A 325 -38.91 12.23 -27.07
N LEU A 326 -38.40 12.80 -25.98
CA LEU A 326 -38.37 12.13 -24.67
C LEU A 326 -39.77 11.69 -24.22
N TYR A 327 -40.76 12.59 -24.27
CA TYR A 327 -42.15 12.32 -23.85
C TYR A 327 -42.86 11.28 -24.72
N SER A 328 -42.43 11.10 -25.97
CA SER A 328 -43.00 10.10 -26.86
C SER A 328 -42.56 8.67 -26.56
N THR A 329 -41.46 8.48 -25.79
CA THR A 329 -40.91 7.15 -25.48
C THR A 329 -41.83 6.35 -24.56
N ALA A 330 -41.80 5.02 -24.69
CA ALA A 330 -42.51 4.13 -23.77
C ALA A 330 -41.92 4.22 -22.35
N SER A 331 -40.61 4.37 -22.22
CA SER A 331 -39.92 4.50 -20.93
C SER A 331 -40.37 5.73 -20.13
N TYR A 332 -40.51 6.89 -20.80
CA TYR A 332 -41.05 8.09 -20.15
C TYR A 332 -42.49 7.86 -19.67
N GLN A 333 -43.35 7.32 -20.54
CA GLN A 333 -44.76 7.04 -20.22
C GLN A 333 -44.93 6.01 -19.10
N ALA A 334 -44.03 5.02 -19.03
CA ALA A 334 -43.97 4.02 -17.99
C ALA A 334 -43.37 4.53 -16.66
N ARG A 335 -42.93 5.80 -16.61
CA ARG A 335 -42.21 6.40 -15.49
C ARG A 335 -40.89 5.72 -15.13
N ASP A 336 -40.26 5.05 -16.08
CA ASP A 336 -39.00 4.34 -15.88
C ASP A 336 -37.95 4.82 -16.88
N LEU A 337 -37.09 5.73 -16.44
CA LEU A 337 -35.95 6.26 -17.19
C LEU A 337 -34.62 5.80 -16.57
N THR A 338 -34.62 4.64 -15.89
CA THR A 338 -33.44 4.10 -15.21
C THR A 338 -32.22 4.08 -16.15
N GLY A 339 -31.11 4.67 -15.71
CA GLY A 339 -29.83 4.68 -16.39
C GLY A 339 -29.74 5.58 -17.63
N ILE A 340 -30.76 6.40 -17.94
CA ILE A 340 -30.72 7.25 -19.13
C ILE A 340 -29.56 8.26 -19.06
N GLY A 341 -28.78 8.37 -20.13
CA GLY A 341 -27.73 9.37 -20.28
C GLY A 341 -28.27 10.61 -20.98
N LEU A 342 -28.40 11.73 -20.28
CA LEU A 342 -28.93 13.00 -20.79
C LEU A 342 -27.92 14.15 -20.73
N ALA A 343 -26.64 13.86 -20.48
CA ALA A 343 -25.59 14.85 -20.37
C ALA A 343 -25.49 15.77 -21.62
N GLY A 344 -25.28 17.07 -21.40
CA GLY A 344 -25.19 18.09 -22.46
C GLY A 344 -26.48 18.40 -23.25
N ASN A 345 -27.63 17.80 -22.90
CA ASN A 345 -28.91 18.10 -23.56
C ASN A 345 -29.55 19.41 -23.04
N GLU A 346 -30.40 20.02 -23.87
CA GLU A 346 -31.18 21.21 -23.51
C GLU A 346 -32.64 20.79 -23.22
N LEU A 347 -32.96 20.63 -21.94
CA LEU A 347 -34.22 20.08 -21.44
C LEU A 347 -34.92 21.05 -20.48
N ASP A 348 -34.85 22.34 -20.77
CA ASP A 348 -35.50 23.39 -19.96
C ASP A 348 -37.02 23.14 -19.88
N GLY A 349 -37.57 23.16 -18.67
CA GLY A 349 -38.98 22.92 -18.38
C GLY A 349 -39.39 21.44 -18.44
N VAL A 350 -38.45 20.49 -18.48
CA VAL A 350 -38.78 19.06 -18.48
C VAL A 350 -39.55 18.67 -17.21
N ASN A 351 -40.65 17.94 -17.39
CA ASN A 351 -41.37 17.32 -16.28
C ASN A 351 -40.82 15.92 -16.03
N LEU A 352 -40.10 15.75 -14.93
CA LEU A 352 -39.56 14.48 -14.44
C LEU A 352 -40.20 14.06 -13.11
N ALA A 353 -41.33 14.68 -12.75
CA ALA A 353 -42.00 14.39 -11.48
C ALA A 353 -42.48 12.94 -11.43
N GLY A 354 -42.10 12.23 -10.35
CA GLY A 354 -42.43 10.83 -10.15
C GLY A 354 -41.75 9.84 -11.10
N GLN A 355 -40.77 10.27 -11.90
CA GLN A 355 -39.99 9.36 -12.76
C GLN A 355 -38.95 8.59 -11.94
N ASN A 356 -38.71 7.33 -12.31
CA ASN A 356 -37.52 6.61 -11.86
C ASN A 356 -36.31 7.03 -12.73
N LEU A 357 -35.36 7.73 -12.10
CA LEU A 357 -34.14 8.26 -12.69
C LEU A 357 -32.90 7.65 -12.03
N THR A 358 -33.03 6.45 -11.47
CA THR A 358 -31.92 5.73 -10.85
C THR A 358 -30.77 5.60 -11.85
N ASN A 359 -29.55 6.01 -11.47
CA ASN A 359 -28.36 6.06 -12.33
C ASN A 359 -28.47 6.95 -13.59
N ALA A 360 -29.43 7.89 -13.65
CA ALA A 360 -29.50 8.84 -14.77
C ALA A 360 -28.33 9.83 -14.72
N ASN A 361 -27.86 10.27 -15.90
CA ASN A 361 -26.75 11.22 -16.00
C ASN A 361 -27.22 12.56 -16.60
N PHE A 362 -27.12 13.64 -15.83
CA PHE A 362 -27.46 15.01 -16.23
C PHE A 362 -26.24 15.94 -16.29
N PHE A 363 -25.02 15.39 -16.30
CA PHE A 363 -23.78 16.16 -16.37
C PHE A 363 -23.86 17.20 -17.52
N THR A 364 -23.68 18.48 -17.19
CA THR A 364 -23.69 19.62 -18.12
C THR A 364 -24.97 19.84 -18.95
N ALA A 365 -26.07 19.17 -18.60
CA ALA A 365 -27.38 19.42 -19.18
C ALA A 365 -27.95 20.76 -18.71
N THR A 366 -28.81 21.37 -19.53
CA THR A 366 -29.66 22.49 -19.09
C THR A 366 -31.04 21.97 -18.72
N LEU A 367 -31.44 22.23 -17.48
CA LEU A 367 -32.63 21.72 -16.81
C LEU A 367 -33.34 22.88 -16.10
N ARG A 368 -33.34 24.07 -16.71
CA ARG A 368 -33.95 25.25 -16.08
C ARG A 368 -35.44 25.02 -15.89
N ASN A 369 -35.97 25.31 -14.71
CA ASN A 369 -37.38 25.08 -14.36
C ASN A 369 -37.84 23.62 -14.55
N ALA A 370 -36.92 22.65 -14.49
CA ALA A 370 -37.27 21.23 -14.51
C ALA A 370 -38.00 20.83 -13.22
N ASP A 371 -38.97 19.93 -13.32
CA ASP A 371 -39.73 19.40 -12.18
C ASP A 371 -39.23 18.01 -11.80
N PHE A 372 -38.62 17.87 -10.63
CA PHE A 372 -38.11 16.62 -10.06
C PHE A 372 -38.91 16.15 -8.83
N ARG A 373 -40.09 16.71 -8.58
CA ARG A 373 -40.90 16.34 -7.40
C ARG A 373 -41.19 14.85 -7.40
N GLN A 374 -40.93 14.19 -6.28
CA GLN A 374 -41.16 12.74 -6.09
C GLN A 374 -40.38 11.84 -7.07
N ALA A 375 -39.37 12.36 -7.78
CA ALA A 375 -38.52 11.54 -8.63
C ALA A 375 -37.61 10.62 -7.79
N ILE A 376 -37.29 9.43 -8.30
CA ILE A 376 -36.31 8.53 -7.68
C ILE A 376 -34.94 8.84 -8.30
N LEU A 377 -34.06 9.48 -7.53
CA LEU A 377 -32.78 10.02 -7.99
C LEU A 377 -31.56 9.25 -7.50
N THR A 378 -31.73 8.01 -7.04
CA THR A 378 -30.61 7.21 -6.52
C THR A 378 -29.46 7.13 -7.53
N ASN A 379 -28.28 7.62 -7.14
CA ASN A 379 -27.08 7.74 -7.98
C ASN A 379 -27.24 8.57 -9.26
N ALA A 380 -28.21 9.49 -9.31
CA ALA A 380 -28.32 10.41 -10.44
C ALA A 380 -27.18 11.45 -10.40
N GLY A 381 -26.57 11.73 -11.55
CA GLY A 381 -25.44 12.64 -11.66
C GLY A 381 -25.87 14.07 -12.02
N PHE A 382 -25.70 15.03 -11.10
CA PHE A 382 -25.95 16.46 -11.32
C PHE A 382 -24.69 17.35 -11.18
N ALA A 383 -23.55 16.76 -10.83
CA ALA A 383 -22.32 17.53 -10.61
C ALA A 383 -21.87 18.26 -11.88
N GLY A 384 -21.40 19.50 -11.72
CA GLY A 384 -20.60 20.19 -12.72
C GLY A 384 -19.13 19.81 -12.64
N ALA A 385 -18.35 20.18 -13.66
CA ALA A 385 -16.90 20.08 -13.62
C ALA A 385 -16.22 21.41 -13.96
N PHE A 386 -15.12 21.69 -13.26
CA PHE A 386 -14.16 22.69 -13.67
C PHE A 386 -13.14 22.06 -14.60
N SER A 387 -12.85 22.73 -15.71
CA SER A 387 -11.71 22.42 -16.56
C SER A 387 -11.01 23.72 -16.93
N ASP A 388 -9.75 23.64 -17.31
CA ASP A 388 -8.99 24.79 -17.84
C ASP A 388 -9.67 25.44 -19.06
N SER A 389 -10.58 24.72 -19.74
CA SER A 389 -11.32 25.18 -20.91
C SER A 389 -12.65 25.89 -20.61
N GLY A 390 -13.03 26.02 -19.33
CA GLY A 390 -14.28 26.67 -18.92
C GLY A 390 -15.06 25.90 -17.85
N VAL A 391 -16.14 26.56 -17.41
CA VAL A 391 -17.04 26.09 -16.34
C VAL A 391 -18.20 25.34 -17.00
N TYR A 392 -18.20 24.01 -16.93
CA TYR A 392 -19.28 23.17 -17.47
C TYR A 392 -20.20 22.74 -16.33
N LEU A 393 -21.23 23.55 -16.07
CA LEU A 393 -22.19 23.30 -14.99
C LEU A 393 -23.44 22.62 -15.53
N THR A 394 -23.98 21.69 -14.77
CA THR A 394 -25.40 21.35 -14.90
C THR A 394 -26.23 22.54 -14.43
N ASP A 395 -27.13 22.98 -15.28
CA ASP A 395 -27.91 24.18 -15.06
C ASP A 395 -29.31 23.86 -14.56
N LEU A 396 -29.51 24.02 -13.26
CA LEU A 396 -30.74 23.69 -12.52
C LEU A 396 -31.45 24.95 -12.02
N THR A 397 -31.27 26.09 -12.69
CA THR A 397 -31.93 27.34 -12.27
C THR A 397 -33.44 27.20 -12.25
N GLY A 398 -34.08 27.51 -11.13
CA GLY A 398 -35.53 27.38 -10.94
C GLY A 398 -36.04 25.93 -10.89
N ALA A 399 -35.16 24.92 -10.86
CA ALA A 399 -35.57 23.52 -10.80
C ALA A 399 -36.32 23.22 -9.49
N ASN A 400 -37.38 22.42 -9.57
CA ASN A 400 -38.21 22.06 -8.44
C ASN A 400 -37.86 20.67 -7.92
N PHE A 401 -37.19 20.63 -6.77
CA PHE A 401 -36.88 19.43 -6.00
C PHE A 401 -37.72 19.30 -4.71
N SER A 402 -38.81 20.07 -4.60
CA SER A 402 -39.62 20.07 -3.38
C SER A 402 -40.14 18.66 -3.06
N GLN A 403 -40.10 18.29 -1.78
CA GLN A 403 -40.52 16.98 -1.27
C GLN A 403 -39.80 15.78 -1.91
N THR A 404 -38.62 15.98 -2.49
CA THR A 404 -37.82 14.91 -3.11
C THR A 404 -36.76 14.40 -2.13
N ASN A 405 -36.50 13.10 -2.17
CA ASN A 405 -35.36 12.50 -1.47
C ASN A 405 -34.07 12.76 -2.27
N LEU A 406 -33.19 13.58 -1.70
CA LEU A 406 -31.89 13.96 -2.23
C LEU A 406 -30.75 13.56 -1.27
N ALA A 407 -31.00 12.60 -0.38
CA ALA A 407 -29.99 12.13 0.55
C ALA A 407 -28.74 11.67 -0.22
N ASP A 408 -27.57 12.11 0.25
CA ASP A 408 -26.25 11.83 -0.34
C ASP A 408 -26.09 12.25 -1.82
N MET A 409 -27.01 13.05 -2.36
CA MET A 409 -26.93 13.54 -3.74
C MET A 409 -25.78 14.52 -3.94
N ARG A 410 -25.17 14.46 -5.12
CA ARG A 410 -24.03 15.30 -5.50
C ARG A 410 -24.47 16.39 -6.47
N PHE A 411 -24.42 17.62 -5.98
CA PHE A 411 -24.65 18.87 -6.73
C PHE A 411 -23.39 19.72 -6.81
N ASP A 412 -22.20 19.10 -6.71
CA ASP A 412 -20.91 19.79 -6.78
C ASP A 412 -20.90 20.77 -7.96
N HIS A 413 -20.64 22.06 -7.68
CA HIS A 413 -20.55 23.13 -8.67
C HIS A 413 -21.82 23.41 -9.50
N ALA A 414 -22.95 22.75 -9.24
CA ALA A 414 -24.17 22.94 -10.01
C ALA A 414 -24.75 24.36 -9.85
N ARG A 415 -25.45 24.84 -10.90
CA ARG A 415 -26.15 26.12 -10.85
C ARG A 415 -27.57 25.94 -10.33
N LEU A 416 -27.76 26.16 -9.03
CA LEU A 416 -29.02 25.96 -8.29
C LEU A 416 -29.73 27.29 -7.94
N ILE A 417 -29.52 28.33 -8.76
CA ILE A 417 -30.14 29.65 -8.55
C ILE A 417 -31.67 29.51 -8.58
N ASP A 418 -32.36 30.05 -7.58
CA ASP A 418 -33.83 29.97 -7.42
C ASP A 418 -34.40 28.54 -7.42
N ALA A 419 -33.58 27.50 -7.22
CA ALA A 419 -34.05 26.12 -7.12
C ALA A 419 -34.89 25.93 -5.85
N ASP A 420 -35.96 25.14 -5.96
CA ASP A 420 -36.86 24.87 -4.85
C ASP A 420 -36.55 23.52 -4.20
N PHE A 421 -35.93 23.54 -3.03
CA PHE A 421 -35.67 22.38 -2.17
C PHE A 421 -36.64 22.30 -0.99
N SER A 422 -37.78 23.00 -1.04
CA SER A 422 -38.70 23.01 0.10
C SER A 422 -39.17 21.61 0.48
N GLN A 423 -39.07 21.27 1.77
CA GLN A 423 -39.39 19.95 2.31
C GLN A 423 -38.60 18.77 1.68
N ALA A 424 -37.49 19.04 0.98
CA ALA A 424 -36.62 18.00 0.45
C ALA A 424 -35.73 17.39 1.55
N ASP A 425 -35.33 16.14 1.37
CA ASP A 425 -34.31 15.50 2.22
C ASP A 425 -32.93 15.67 1.57
N LEU A 426 -32.10 16.57 2.09
CA LEU A 426 -30.71 16.81 1.68
C LEU A 426 -29.72 16.21 2.68
N THR A 427 -30.12 15.23 3.50
CA THR A 427 -29.23 14.59 4.47
C THR A 427 -27.96 14.06 3.78
N GLY A 428 -26.79 14.50 4.21
CA GLY A 428 -25.50 14.09 3.60
C GLY A 428 -25.25 14.61 2.18
N ALA A 429 -26.16 15.40 1.59
CA ALA A 429 -26.00 15.91 0.23
C ALA A 429 -24.76 16.80 0.10
N VAL A 430 -24.07 16.70 -1.04
CA VAL A 430 -22.85 17.45 -1.34
C VAL A 430 -23.17 18.59 -2.30
N LEU A 431 -23.18 19.82 -1.78
CA LEU A 431 -23.41 21.06 -2.52
C LEU A 431 -22.15 21.93 -2.57
N HIS A 432 -20.97 21.29 -2.54
CA HIS A 432 -19.68 21.96 -2.56
C HIS A 432 -19.55 22.86 -3.80
N GLY A 433 -19.37 24.16 -3.58
CA GLY A 433 -19.25 25.16 -4.64
C GLY A 433 -20.49 25.36 -5.50
N ALA A 434 -21.66 24.85 -5.11
CA ALA A 434 -22.90 25.06 -5.83
C ALA A 434 -23.40 26.52 -5.70
N GLN A 435 -24.06 27.03 -6.75
CA GLN A 435 -24.63 28.39 -6.75
C GLN A 435 -26.05 28.37 -6.17
N LEU A 436 -26.22 28.80 -4.92
CA LEU A 436 -27.49 28.71 -4.17
C LEU A 436 -28.24 30.06 -4.02
N ALA A 437 -27.92 31.07 -4.82
CA ALA A 437 -28.60 32.37 -4.74
C ALA A 437 -30.11 32.20 -4.96
N GLY A 438 -30.94 32.66 -4.02
CA GLY A 438 -32.40 32.56 -4.11
C GLY A 438 -32.98 31.16 -3.89
N ALA A 439 -32.15 30.12 -3.72
CA ALA A 439 -32.63 28.76 -3.51
C ALA A 439 -33.49 28.65 -2.24
N ASN A 440 -34.66 28.01 -2.36
CA ASN A 440 -35.62 27.85 -1.27
C ASN A 440 -35.35 26.55 -0.51
N LEU A 441 -34.91 26.65 0.75
CA LEU A 441 -34.60 25.52 1.63
C LEU A 441 -35.65 25.35 2.75
N ALA A 442 -36.82 25.98 2.61
CA ALA A 442 -37.84 25.98 3.64
C ALA A 442 -38.31 24.57 3.99
N GLY A 443 -38.11 24.15 5.24
CA GLY A 443 -38.47 22.83 5.74
C GLY A 443 -37.61 21.68 5.19
N ALA A 444 -36.49 21.96 4.52
CA ALA A 444 -35.58 20.92 4.06
C ALA A 444 -34.81 20.27 5.22
N GLU A 445 -34.49 18.98 5.11
CA GLU A 445 -33.57 18.30 6.03
C GLU A 445 -32.13 18.42 5.50
N VAL A 446 -31.20 18.95 6.28
CA VAL A 446 -29.82 19.29 5.86
C VAL A 446 -28.74 18.74 6.80
N ARG A 447 -29.08 17.77 7.64
CA ARG A 447 -28.11 17.14 8.56
C ARG A 447 -26.96 16.51 7.77
N GLY A 448 -25.72 16.81 8.12
CA GLY A 448 -24.54 16.33 7.39
C GLY A 448 -24.35 16.91 5.98
N ALA A 449 -25.22 17.82 5.52
CA ALA A 449 -25.10 18.40 4.18
C ALA A 449 -23.86 19.29 4.08
N ASN A 450 -23.23 19.30 2.90
CA ASN A 450 -22.03 20.06 2.64
C ASN A 450 -22.30 21.30 1.78
N PHE A 451 -22.36 22.47 2.42
CA PHE A 451 -22.53 23.78 1.77
C PHE A 451 -21.22 24.55 1.62
N HIS A 452 -20.06 23.87 1.61
CA HIS A 452 -18.77 24.53 1.49
C HIS A 452 -18.72 25.43 0.25
N ARG A 453 -18.33 26.69 0.45
CA ARG A 453 -18.05 27.62 -0.63
C ARG A 453 -16.79 27.16 -1.38
N GLY A 454 -16.95 26.68 -2.60
CA GLY A 454 -15.86 26.14 -3.43
C GLY A 454 -14.80 27.17 -3.86
N ILE A 455 -13.66 26.67 -4.34
CA ILE A 455 -12.41 27.41 -4.57
C ILE A 455 -12.56 28.53 -5.63
N GLN A 456 -11.93 29.68 -5.37
CA GLN A 456 -11.80 30.81 -6.29
C GLN A 456 -10.98 30.41 -7.53
N SER A 457 -11.63 30.29 -8.68
CA SER A 457 -11.01 30.56 -9.98
C SER A 457 -12.11 30.76 -11.03
N LEU A 458 -12.25 32.01 -11.53
CA LEU A 458 -12.93 32.45 -12.75
C LEU A 458 -14.36 33.05 -12.71
N ASP A 459 -15.19 32.92 -11.67
CA ASP A 459 -16.50 33.60 -11.66
C ASP A 459 -16.77 34.39 -10.35
N PRO A 460 -16.79 35.74 -10.39
CA PRO A 460 -17.10 36.59 -9.24
C PRO A 460 -18.57 36.47 -8.77
N ASN A 461 -19.43 35.75 -9.50
CA ASN A 461 -20.81 35.45 -9.15
C ASN A 461 -20.98 34.06 -8.49
N LEU A 462 -19.91 33.30 -8.24
CA LEU A 462 -19.96 32.06 -7.46
C LEU A 462 -20.44 32.34 -6.03
N GLY A 463 -21.50 31.63 -5.62
CA GLY A 463 -22.34 31.91 -4.45
C GLY A 463 -21.59 32.04 -3.12
N THR A 464 -22.22 32.73 -2.16
CA THR A 464 -21.67 33.06 -0.83
C THR A 464 -21.71 31.91 0.18
N GLY A 465 -21.77 30.65 -0.27
CA GLY A 465 -22.27 29.54 0.56
C GLY A 465 -23.76 29.73 0.90
N ILE A 466 -24.26 29.00 1.89
CA ILE A 466 -25.63 29.17 2.41
C ILE A 466 -25.74 30.46 3.24
N THR A 467 -26.84 31.18 3.10
CA THR A 467 -27.11 32.38 3.91
C THR A 467 -27.74 32.03 5.26
N ALA A 468 -27.67 32.94 6.24
CA ALA A 468 -28.34 32.76 7.52
C ALA A 468 -29.87 32.55 7.37
N ALA A 469 -30.51 33.26 6.44
CA ALA A 469 -31.95 33.12 6.16
C ALA A 469 -32.29 31.75 5.56
N GLN A 470 -31.45 31.23 4.67
CA GLN A 470 -31.62 29.88 4.12
C GLN A 470 -31.46 28.82 5.21
N LEU A 471 -30.38 28.90 6.00
CA LEU A 471 -30.13 27.95 7.08
C LEU A 471 -31.29 27.93 8.09
N THR A 472 -31.77 29.10 8.53
CA THR A 472 -32.83 29.20 9.55
C THR A 472 -34.20 28.73 9.05
N SER A 473 -34.40 28.67 7.73
CA SER A 473 -35.63 28.17 7.12
C SER A 473 -35.74 26.63 7.09
N THR A 474 -34.62 25.90 7.29
CA THR A 474 -34.57 24.43 7.20
C THR A 474 -35.32 23.75 8.34
N ALA A 475 -35.86 22.55 8.11
CA ALA A 475 -36.48 21.75 9.16
C ALA A 475 -35.45 21.34 10.21
N THR A 476 -34.25 20.96 9.78
CA THR A 476 -33.12 20.59 10.65
C THR A 476 -32.73 21.71 11.62
N TYR A 477 -32.69 22.96 11.16
CA TYR A 477 -32.47 24.11 12.05
C TYR A 477 -33.60 24.22 13.08
N GLN A 478 -34.86 24.11 12.67
CA GLN A 478 -36.02 24.20 13.58
C GLN A 478 -36.06 23.03 14.57
N ALA A 479 -35.61 21.84 14.16
CA ALA A 479 -35.47 20.65 15.00
C ALA A 479 -34.27 20.69 15.96
N HIS A 480 -33.45 21.74 15.90
CA HIS A 480 -32.23 21.91 16.70
C HIS A 480 -31.10 20.91 16.40
N ASP A 481 -31.10 20.22 15.25
CA ASP A 481 -30.15 19.14 14.95
C ASP A 481 -29.29 19.38 13.71
N LEU A 482 -28.35 20.33 13.76
CA LEU A 482 -27.42 20.63 12.68
C LEU A 482 -26.18 19.71 12.66
N THR A 483 -26.28 18.51 13.22
CA THR A 483 -25.15 17.57 13.34
C THR A 483 -24.45 17.35 12.00
N GLY A 484 -23.12 17.47 11.99
CA GLY A 484 -22.27 17.17 10.84
C GLY A 484 -22.35 18.15 9.66
N ILE A 485 -23.17 19.21 9.74
CA ILE A 485 -23.29 20.18 8.64
C ILE A 485 -21.95 20.84 8.32
N VAL A 486 -21.65 21.06 7.05
CA VAL A 486 -20.47 21.83 6.60
C VAL A 486 -20.92 23.19 6.09
N LEU A 487 -20.50 24.24 6.79
CA LEU A 487 -20.86 25.65 6.53
C LEU A 487 -19.66 26.49 6.09
N SER A 488 -18.52 25.84 5.84
CA SER A 488 -17.23 26.44 5.51
C SER A 488 -17.32 27.50 4.40
N GLY A 489 -16.94 28.74 4.72
CA GLY A 489 -16.94 29.88 3.81
C GLY A 489 -18.27 30.65 3.70
N SER A 490 -19.27 30.28 4.49
CA SER A 490 -20.56 30.97 4.57
C SER A 490 -20.46 32.25 5.41
N SER A 491 -21.26 33.26 5.08
CA SER A 491 -21.43 34.45 5.92
C SER A 491 -22.69 34.31 6.78
N LEU A 492 -22.47 34.09 8.08
CA LEU A 492 -23.51 33.82 9.08
C LEU A 492 -23.48 34.87 10.20
N ILE A 493 -23.21 36.13 9.83
CA ILE A 493 -23.14 37.26 10.75
C ILE A 493 -24.46 37.40 11.52
N GLY A 494 -24.38 37.45 12.85
CA GLY A 494 -25.54 37.63 13.74
C GLY A 494 -26.52 36.46 13.76
N VAL A 495 -26.19 35.31 13.17
CA VAL A 495 -27.10 34.14 13.17
C VAL A 495 -27.39 33.68 14.60
N ASN A 496 -28.64 33.27 14.86
CA ASN A 496 -28.98 32.63 16.13
C ASN A 496 -28.77 31.12 16.00
N LEU A 497 -27.80 30.56 16.69
CA LEU A 497 -27.52 29.12 16.82
C LEU A 497 -27.67 28.66 18.27
N ALA A 498 -28.39 29.43 19.10
CA ALA A 498 -28.53 29.11 20.51
C ALA A 498 -29.27 27.78 20.71
N GLY A 499 -28.72 26.93 21.59
CA GLY A 499 -29.27 25.61 21.91
C GLY A 499 -29.32 24.65 20.73
N LYS A 500 -28.58 24.90 19.64
CA LYS A 500 -28.53 24.00 18.47
C LYS A 500 -27.45 22.94 18.68
N ASN A 501 -27.74 21.72 18.23
CA ASN A 501 -26.76 20.65 18.15
C ASN A 501 -25.93 20.81 16.85
N LEU A 502 -24.65 21.07 17.00
CA LEU A 502 -23.63 21.27 15.97
C LEU A 502 -22.47 20.27 16.16
N THR A 503 -22.77 19.11 16.73
CA THR A 503 -21.78 18.04 16.94
C THR A 503 -21.19 17.64 15.59
N ASN A 504 -19.86 17.49 15.51
CA ASN A 504 -19.13 17.16 14.28
C ASN A 504 -19.33 18.16 13.11
N SER A 505 -19.89 19.35 13.33
CA SER A 505 -20.06 20.35 12.28
C SER A 505 -18.72 20.96 11.87
N ARG A 506 -18.62 21.38 10.61
CA ARG A 506 -17.40 21.99 10.04
C ARG A 506 -17.67 23.41 9.55
N PHE A 507 -16.86 24.33 10.03
CA PHE A 507 -16.87 25.75 9.64
C PHE A 507 -15.52 26.17 9.03
N ASP A 508 -14.58 25.24 8.96
CA ASP A 508 -13.19 25.44 8.59
C ASP A 508 -12.93 25.28 7.09
N SER A 509 -11.94 26.00 6.56
CA SER A 509 -11.43 25.80 5.20
C SER A 509 -9.97 25.38 5.25
N TYR A 510 -9.62 24.27 4.58
CA TYR A 510 -8.27 23.70 4.60
C TYR A 510 -7.17 24.63 4.04
N ASN A 511 -7.53 25.59 3.19
CA ASN A 511 -6.57 26.48 2.51
C ASN A 511 -6.62 27.95 2.97
N GLY A 512 -7.48 28.29 3.94
CA GLY A 512 -7.61 29.68 4.42
C GLY A 512 -8.30 30.66 3.45
N ASP A 513 -8.70 30.21 2.25
CA ASP A 513 -9.29 31.06 1.21
C ASP A 513 -10.70 31.58 1.53
N PHE A 514 -11.46 30.85 2.37
CA PHE A 514 -12.84 31.21 2.72
C PHE A 514 -13.14 30.97 4.19
N VAL A 515 -12.88 31.99 5.00
CA VAL A 515 -13.22 32.03 6.42
C VAL A 515 -14.72 32.12 6.62
N THR A 516 -15.31 31.22 7.41
CA THR A 516 -16.69 31.35 7.87
C THR A 516 -16.81 32.51 8.85
N ASN A 517 -17.74 33.44 8.57
CA ASN A 517 -17.93 34.62 9.41
C ASN A 517 -19.14 34.44 10.33
N LEU A 518 -18.87 34.28 11.62
CA LEU A 518 -19.83 34.18 12.72
C LEU A 518 -19.79 35.42 13.63
N THR A 519 -19.37 36.59 13.11
CA THR A 519 -19.33 37.84 13.88
C THR A 519 -20.69 38.13 14.50
N GLY A 520 -20.73 38.34 15.82
CA GLY A 520 -21.96 38.62 16.57
C GLY A 520 -22.98 37.48 16.61
N ALA A 521 -22.64 36.28 16.15
CA ALA A 521 -23.54 35.13 16.19
C ALA A 521 -23.85 34.72 17.63
N ASN A 522 -25.06 34.22 17.88
CA ASN A 522 -25.46 33.69 19.17
C ASN A 522 -25.36 32.16 19.17
N LEU A 523 -24.28 31.61 19.71
CA LEU A 523 -24.06 30.17 19.91
C LEU A 523 -24.30 29.75 21.37
N SER A 524 -25.04 30.54 22.16
CA SER A 524 -25.24 30.22 23.58
C SER A 524 -25.95 28.88 23.76
N GLN A 525 -25.50 28.06 24.70
CA GLN A 525 -26.03 26.70 24.94
C GLN A 525 -25.96 25.75 23.74
N ALA A 526 -25.25 26.10 22.66
CA ALA A 526 -25.06 25.20 21.54
C ALA A 526 -24.16 24.03 21.92
N ASN A 527 -24.40 22.86 21.33
CA ASN A 527 -23.50 21.71 21.44
C ASN A 527 -22.56 21.67 20.22
N LEU A 528 -21.30 22.03 20.41
CA LEU A 528 -20.23 22.05 19.40
C LEU A 528 -19.20 20.94 19.65
N THR A 529 -19.61 19.84 20.29
CA THR A 529 -18.71 18.71 20.56
C THR A 529 -18.07 18.23 19.26
N ASP A 530 -16.75 18.09 19.25
CA ASP A 530 -15.95 17.67 18.08
C ASP A 530 -16.13 18.54 16.82
N ALA A 531 -16.67 19.76 16.96
CA ALA A 531 -16.84 20.68 15.83
C ALA A 531 -15.50 21.32 15.41
N SER A 532 -15.31 21.56 14.11
CA SER A 532 -14.15 22.30 13.60
C SER A 532 -14.53 23.75 13.30
N LEU A 533 -13.93 24.67 14.05
CA LEU A 533 -14.04 26.12 13.90
C LEU A 533 -12.70 26.74 13.46
N TYR A 534 -11.81 25.94 12.87
CA TYR A 534 -10.49 26.38 12.43
C TYR A 534 -10.59 27.60 11.50
N GLY A 535 -9.83 28.66 11.83
CA GLY A 535 -9.77 29.91 11.08
C GLY A 535 -11.04 30.77 11.09
N THR A 536 -12.11 30.39 11.81
CA THR A 536 -13.39 31.11 11.79
C THR A 536 -13.33 32.48 12.49
N THR A 537 -14.17 33.42 12.04
CA THR A 537 -14.31 34.72 12.72
C THR A 537 -15.49 34.69 13.69
N LEU A 538 -15.20 34.74 14.99
CA LEU A 538 -16.17 34.71 16.10
C LEU A 538 -16.18 36.03 16.90
N THR A 539 -15.76 37.14 16.29
CA THR A 539 -15.70 38.45 16.93
C THR A 539 -17.06 38.81 17.54
N ASN A 540 -17.11 39.16 18.82
CA ASN A 540 -18.33 39.47 19.58
C ASN A 540 -19.41 38.37 19.57
N ALA A 541 -19.07 37.13 19.22
CA ALA A 541 -20.02 36.01 19.27
C ALA A 541 -20.33 35.62 20.72
N ASN A 542 -21.55 35.15 20.96
CA ASN A 542 -21.97 34.65 22.26
C ASN A 542 -21.87 33.12 22.31
N LEU A 543 -20.84 32.57 22.96
CA LEU A 543 -20.62 31.13 23.19
C LEU A 543 -20.96 30.75 24.65
N SER A 544 -21.71 31.59 25.38
CA SER A 544 -22.00 31.31 26.79
C SER A 544 -22.78 30.00 26.97
N GLN A 545 -22.37 29.21 27.95
CA GLN A 545 -22.96 27.90 28.25
C GLN A 545 -22.89 26.88 27.10
N ALA A 546 -22.11 27.14 26.04
CA ALA A 546 -21.93 26.19 24.96
C ALA A 546 -21.06 25.00 25.39
N ASN A 547 -21.34 23.81 24.87
CA ASN A 547 -20.46 22.67 25.00
C ASN A 547 -19.45 22.68 23.85
N LEU A 548 -18.18 23.00 24.14
CA LEU A 548 -17.07 23.09 23.19
C LEU A 548 -16.10 21.90 23.36
N THR A 549 -16.55 20.80 23.95
CA THR A 549 -15.71 19.64 24.22
C THR A 549 -15.03 19.16 22.94
N ASN A 550 -13.70 19.05 22.96
CA ASN A 550 -12.85 18.68 21.80
C ASN A 550 -12.99 19.56 20.55
N ALA A 551 -13.68 20.70 20.62
CA ALA A 551 -13.85 21.58 19.47
C ALA A 551 -12.52 22.23 19.07
N ASN A 552 -12.28 22.37 17.77
CA ASN A 552 -11.05 22.97 17.25
C ASN A 552 -11.24 24.45 16.90
N PHE A 553 -10.54 25.35 17.60
CA PHE A 553 -10.55 26.79 17.34
C PHE A 553 -9.22 27.31 16.79
N GLU A 554 -8.28 26.47 16.40
CA GLU A 554 -6.97 26.93 15.93
C GLU A 554 -7.12 27.97 14.79
N ARG A 555 -6.36 29.06 14.87
CA ARG A 555 -6.44 30.24 13.98
C ARG A 555 -7.76 31.02 13.98
N ALA A 556 -8.76 30.63 14.77
CA ALA A 556 -10.00 31.38 14.91
C ALA A 556 -9.77 32.74 15.58
N THR A 557 -10.69 33.69 15.36
CA THR A 557 -10.69 35.01 16.02
C THR A 557 -11.77 35.07 17.08
N LEU A 558 -11.38 35.15 18.36
CA LEU A 558 -12.29 35.19 19.54
C LEU A 558 -12.37 36.57 20.22
N THR A 559 -11.96 37.64 19.53
CA THR A 559 -11.98 39.01 20.09
C THR A 559 -13.38 39.41 20.54
N GLY A 560 -13.55 39.69 21.83
CA GLY A 560 -14.84 40.08 22.42
C GLY A 560 -15.88 38.95 22.52
N ALA A 561 -15.52 37.71 22.18
CA ALA A 561 -16.43 36.58 22.29
C ALA A 561 -16.70 36.23 23.78
N ASN A 562 -17.97 35.94 24.09
CA ASN A 562 -18.41 35.57 25.43
C ASN A 562 -18.35 34.05 25.63
N LEU A 563 -17.46 33.57 26.48
CA LEU A 563 -17.27 32.15 26.82
C LEU A 563 -17.82 31.77 28.21
N ALA A 564 -18.60 32.66 28.83
CA ALA A 564 -19.08 32.47 30.21
C ALA A 564 -19.90 31.17 30.35
N GLY A 565 -19.47 30.29 31.25
CA GLY A 565 -20.13 29.01 31.50
C GLY A 565 -19.94 27.96 30.40
N ALA A 566 -19.10 28.18 29.39
CA ALA A 566 -18.84 27.17 28.34
C ALA A 566 -18.05 25.97 28.89
N GLU A 567 -18.27 24.78 28.34
CA GLU A 567 -17.46 23.59 28.61
C GLU A 567 -16.34 23.50 27.56
N VAL A 568 -15.07 23.51 27.98
CA VAL A 568 -13.89 23.61 27.08
C VAL A 568 -12.91 22.45 27.23
N ARG A 569 -13.35 21.33 27.82
CA ARG A 569 -12.51 20.14 28.01
C ARG A 569 -12.07 19.59 26.65
N GLY A 570 -10.76 19.39 26.44
CA GLY A 570 -10.21 18.94 25.16
C GLY A 570 -10.25 19.97 24.02
N ALA A 571 -10.85 21.15 24.22
CA ALA A 571 -10.97 22.15 23.16
C ALA A 571 -9.60 22.70 22.78
N ASN A 572 -9.31 22.83 21.48
CA ASN A 572 -8.08 23.47 21.01
C ASN A 572 -8.28 24.98 20.88
N LEU A 573 -7.95 25.73 21.93
CA LEU A 573 -7.97 27.19 21.98
C LEU A 573 -6.55 27.79 21.84
N GLY A 574 -5.60 27.02 21.30
CA GLY A 574 -4.25 27.47 20.97
C GLY A 574 -4.16 28.10 19.58
N GLY A 575 -3.09 28.87 19.32
CA GLY A 575 -2.79 29.38 17.97
C GLY A 575 -3.87 30.33 17.40
N LEU A 576 -4.65 30.97 18.27
CA LEU A 576 -5.72 31.89 17.90
C LEU A 576 -5.17 33.13 17.19
N SER A 577 -5.95 33.68 16.25
CA SER A 577 -5.63 34.94 15.59
C SER A 577 -5.94 36.13 16.50
N GLY A 578 -5.20 37.24 16.33
CA GLY A 578 -5.43 38.47 17.10
C GLY A 578 -4.82 38.45 18.50
N SER A 579 -5.59 38.86 19.52
CA SER A 579 -5.12 38.94 20.92
C SER A 579 -5.03 37.60 21.65
N GLY A 580 -5.46 36.50 21.01
CA GLY A 580 -5.62 35.20 21.64
C GLY A 580 -6.73 35.16 22.69
N LEU A 581 -6.74 34.09 23.48
CA LEU A 581 -7.64 33.86 24.61
C LEU A 581 -7.12 34.63 25.84
N SER A 582 -7.97 35.47 26.43
CA SER A 582 -7.63 36.17 27.68
C SER A 582 -7.84 35.30 28.93
N ALA A 583 -7.10 35.59 30.00
CA ALA A 583 -7.30 34.93 31.30
C ALA A 583 -8.73 35.13 31.87
N ALA A 584 -9.37 36.26 31.57
CA ALA A 584 -10.76 36.52 31.95
C ALA A 584 -11.75 35.63 31.16
N GLN A 585 -11.52 35.41 29.87
CA GLN A 585 -12.33 34.50 29.06
C GLN A 585 -12.20 33.06 29.57
N LEU A 586 -10.96 32.57 29.77
CA LEU A 586 -10.74 31.22 30.30
C LEU A 586 -11.37 31.02 31.69
N SER A 587 -11.16 31.97 32.61
CA SER A 587 -11.69 31.87 33.98
C SER A 587 -13.22 31.97 34.04
N SER A 588 -13.88 32.54 33.03
CA SER A 588 -15.34 32.58 32.95
C SER A 588 -16.00 31.25 32.55
N THR A 589 -15.24 30.27 32.02
CA THR A 589 -15.77 28.99 31.53
C THR A 589 -16.26 28.09 32.66
N ALA A 590 -17.25 27.22 32.39
CA ALA A 590 -17.73 26.24 33.37
C ALA A 590 -16.64 25.21 33.71
N SER A 591 -15.88 24.75 32.71
CA SER A 591 -14.73 23.85 32.90
C SER A 591 -13.71 24.41 33.88
N TYR A 592 -13.38 25.70 33.79
CA TYR A 592 -12.48 26.34 34.74
C TYR A 592 -13.07 26.37 36.16
N GLN A 593 -14.36 26.72 36.31
CA GLN A 593 -15.04 26.77 37.61
C GLN A 593 -15.19 25.38 38.26
N LEU A 594 -15.35 24.34 37.46
CA LEU A 594 -15.39 22.93 37.87
C LEU A 594 -14.01 22.34 38.14
N ARG A 595 -12.94 23.12 37.93
CA ARG A 595 -11.55 22.68 38.05
C ARG A 595 -11.17 21.54 37.10
N ASP A 596 -11.83 21.45 35.95
CA ASP A 596 -11.56 20.44 34.94
C ASP A 596 -11.27 21.08 33.59
N LEU A 597 -9.98 21.20 33.28
CA LEU A 597 -9.42 21.68 32.03
C LEU A 597 -8.66 20.55 31.31
N THR A 598 -9.06 19.29 31.52
CA THR A 598 -8.41 18.12 30.93
C THR A 598 -8.32 18.26 29.41
N GLY A 599 -7.13 18.03 28.85
CA GLY A 599 -6.88 18.03 27.41
C GLY A 599 -6.96 19.38 26.70
N ILE A 600 -7.18 20.49 27.43
CA ILE A 600 -7.36 21.81 26.78
C ILE A 600 -6.09 22.23 26.01
N GLY A 601 -6.27 22.76 24.80
CA GLY A 601 -5.21 23.43 24.04
C GLY A 601 -5.21 24.92 24.35
N LEU A 602 -4.09 25.44 24.84
CA LEU A 602 -3.88 26.83 25.23
C LEU A 602 -2.58 27.40 24.64
N GLU A 603 -2.05 26.77 23.60
CA GLU A 603 -0.78 27.12 22.98
C GLU A 603 -0.67 28.61 22.62
N ALA A 604 0.49 29.22 22.90
CA ALA A 604 0.87 30.60 22.60
C ALA A 604 -0.02 31.71 23.22
N ASN A 605 -1.00 31.37 24.06
CA ASN A 605 -1.85 32.36 24.71
C ASN A 605 -1.12 33.16 25.80
N ASN A 606 -1.54 34.41 26.00
CA ASN A 606 -1.04 35.23 27.11
C ASN A 606 -1.90 35.04 28.36
N LEU A 607 -1.40 34.22 29.28
CA LEU A 607 -2.07 33.85 30.53
C LEU A 607 -1.27 34.32 31.76
N ALA A 608 -0.51 35.41 31.64
CA ALA A 608 0.32 35.91 32.73
C ALA A 608 -0.55 36.25 33.96
N GLY A 609 -0.12 35.82 35.15
CA GLY A 609 -0.83 36.04 36.41
C GLY A 609 -2.11 35.21 36.61
N ILE A 610 -2.46 34.30 35.70
CA ILE A 610 -3.66 33.48 35.84
C ILE A 610 -3.60 32.59 37.10
N ASN A 611 -4.73 32.38 37.75
CA ASN A 611 -4.86 31.35 38.78
C ASN A 611 -5.25 30.02 38.12
N LEU A 612 -4.38 29.02 38.14
CA LEU A 612 -4.66 27.63 37.76
C LEU A 612 -4.51 26.69 38.97
N GLY A 613 -4.58 27.24 40.19
CA GLY A 613 -4.33 26.49 41.41
C GLY A 613 -5.39 25.41 41.65
N GLY A 614 -4.96 24.15 41.74
CA GLY A 614 -5.81 22.98 41.92
C GLY A 614 -6.68 22.64 40.71
N GLN A 615 -6.35 23.14 39.50
CA GLN A 615 -7.01 22.72 38.26
C GLN A 615 -6.53 21.34 37.82
N ASN A 616 -7.42 20.55 37.23
CA ASN A 616 -7.04 19.39 36.44
C ASN A 616 -6.67 19.81 35.02
N LEU A 617 -5.39 19.73 34.68
CA LEU A 617 -4.79 20.06 33.39
C LEU A 617 -4.13 18.82 32.76
N THR A 618 -4.61 17.61 33.12
CA THR A 618 -4.08 16.36 32.57
C THR A 618 -4.14 16.42 31.04
N SER A 619 -3.03 16.12 30.38
CA SER A 619 -2.90 16.15 28.90
C SER A 619 -3.16 17.51 28.23
N ALA A 620 -3.16 18.62 28.98
CA ALA A 620 -3.31 19.96 28.38
C ALA A 620 -2.09 20.33 27.52
N ASN A 621 -2.31 21.06 26.42
CA ASN A 621 -1.25 21.67 25.63
C ASN A 621 -1.10 23.16 26.01
N LEU A 622 -0.04 23.50 26.73
CA LEU A 622 0.33 24.85 27.15
C LEU A 622 1.60 25.34 26.43
N GLY A 623 1.93 24.75 25.27
CA GLY A 623 3.15 25.09 24.53
C GLY A 623 3.24 26.59 24.19
N GLY A 624 4.39 27.22 24.38
CA GLY A 624 4.60 28.65 24.10
C GLY A 624 3.75 29.61 24.94
N ALA A 625 2.91 29.13 25.86
CA ALA A 625 2.02 29.98 26.64
C ALA A 625 2.83 30.88 27.58
N ARG A 626 2.35 32.13 27.76
CA ARG A 626 2.93 33.06 28.73
C ARG A 626 2.28 32.85 30.09
N LEU A 627 2.97 32.18 31.01
CA LEU A 627 2.51 31.84 32.35
C LEU A 627 3.31 32.56 33.45
N ASN A 628 3.94 33.69 33.12
CA ASN A 628 4.71 34.48 34.09
C ASN A 628 3.81 34.89 35.27
N ASN A 629 4.30 34.67 36.50
CA ASN A 629 3.57 34.89 37.76
C ASN A 629 2.23 34.13 37.88
N ALA A 630 1.98 33.11 37.07
CA ALA A 630 0.78 32.29 37.18
C ALA A 630 0.82 31.42 38.45
N ASN A 631 -0.35 31.18 39.05
CA ASN A 631 -0.47 30.25 40.18
C ASN A 631 -0.88 28.86 39.68
N LEU A 632 0.03 27.90 39.60
CA LEU A 632 -0.23 26.49 39.27
C LEU A 632 -0.17 25.58 40.52
N SER A 633 -0.27 26.15 41.72
CA SER A 633 -0.17 25.36 42.95
C SER A 633 -1.24 24.27 43.02
N GLN A 634 -0.87 23.06 43.41
CA GLN A 634 -1.77 21.89 43.48
C GLN A 634 -2.43 21.49 42.15
N ALA A 635 -2.03 22.08 41.01
CA ALA A 635 -2.57 21.71 39.72
C ALA A 635 -2.14 20.28 39.32
N ASN A 636 -3.05 19.53 38.71
CA ASN A 636 -2.71 18.25 38.11
C ASN A 636 -2.29 18.44 36.66
N LEU A 637 -0.98 18.44 36.38
CA LEU A 637 -0.41 18.66 35.04
C LEU A 637 -0.04 17.34 34.35
N ARG A 638 -0.47 16.17 34.84
CA ARG A 638 0.03 14.89 34.31
C ARG A 638 -0.07 14.80 32.78
N ASN A 639 1.04 14.45 32.13
CA ASN A 639 1.15 14.38 30.67
C ASN A 639 0.86 15.70 29.90
N ALA A 640 0.87 16.85 30.57
CA ALA A 640 0.72 18.15 29.91
C ALA A 640 1.99 18.53 29.14
N SER A 641 1.83 19.28 28.05
CA SER A 641 2.93 19.87 27.30
C SER A 641 3.12 21.33 27.70
N LEU A 642 4.32 21.69 28.19
CA LEU A 642 4.72 23.07 28.46
C LEU A 642 5.92 23.49 27.60
N TYR A 643 6.05 22.87 26.42
CA TYR A 643 7.11 23.14 25.46
C TYR A 643 7.19 24.65 25.14
N TYR A 644 8.32 25.31 25.36
CA TYR A 644 8.53 26.75 25.13
C TYR A 644 7.70 27.71 26.00
N ALA A 645 6.98 27.22 27.00
CA ALA A 645 6.23 28.08 27.92
C ALA A 645 7.16 28.97 28.76
N THR A 646 6.68 30.15 29.16
CA THR A 646 7.39 31.03 30.09
C THR A 646 6.77 30.95 31.49
N LEU A 647 7.58 30.54 32.47
CA LEU A 647 7.20 30.19 33.85
C LEU A 647 7.89 31.09 34.88
N THR A 648 8.46 32.24 34.50
CA THR A 648 9.12 33.15 35.44
C THR A 648 8.16 33.59 36.54
N GLY A 649 8.49 33.32 37.80
CA GLY A 649 7.66 33.64 38.96
C GLY A 649 6.40 32.78 39.10
N ALA A 650 6.21 31.75 38.27
CA ALA A 650 5.07 30.85 38.38
C ALA A 650 5.19 29.96 39.63
N ASN A 651 4.09 29.81 40.37
CA ASN A 651 4.01 28.98 41.57
C ASN A 651 3.57 27.55 41.22
N LEU A 652 4.47 26.56 41.31
CA LEU A 652 4.15 25.14 41.09
C LEU A 652 4.04 24.32 42.39
N THR A 653 3.88 24.99 43.54
CA THR A 653 3.86 24.31 44.85
C THR A 653 2.76 23.25 44.91
N GLY A 654 3.12 21.99 45.16
CA GLY A 654 2.20 20.87 45.23
C GLY A 654 1.61 20.40 43.90
N ALA A 655 2.10 20.89 42.75
CA ALA A 655 1.62 20.45 41.44
C ALA A 655 2.07 19.01 41.12
N GLU A 656 1.26 18.27 40.36
CA GLU A 656 1.59 16.95 39.84
C GLU A 656 2.18 17.08 38.43
N VAL A 657 3.44 16.71 38.24
CA VAL A 657 4.20 16.97 37.00
C VAL A 657 4.70 15.70 36.28
N ARG A 658 4.15 14.54 36.62
CA ARG A 658 4.50 13.26 35.98
C ARG A 658 4.14 13.30 34.49
N GLY A 659 5.05 12.88 33.63
CA GLY A 659 4.86 12.93 32.17
C GLY A 659 4.89 14.34 31.56
N VAL A 660 5.15 15.40 32.34
CA VAL A 660 5.14 16.77 31.81
C VAL A 660 6.41 17.07 31.03
N SER A 661 6.26 17.70 29.86
CA SER A 661 7.40 18.21 29.07
C SER A 661 7.62 19.70 29.31
N PHE A 662 8.72 20.05 30.01
CA PHE A 662 9.13 21.44 30.30
C PHE A 662 10.20 21.97 29.32
N HIS A 663 10.14 21.54 28.07
CA HIS A 663 11.20 21.82 27.12
C HIS A 663 11.40 23.33 26.87
N ARG A 664 12.65 23.77 26.82
CA ARG A 664 13.08 25.12 26.43
C ARG A 664 13.72 25.05 25.05
N ASP A 665 13.43 26.02 24.17
CA ASP A 665 14.10 26.09 22.87
C ASP A 665 15.57 26.47 23.08
N SER A 666 16.48 25.57 22.76
CA SER A 666 17.92 25.80 22.84
C SER A 666 18.45 26.68 21.72
N TYR A 667 17.79 26.69 20.56
CA TYR A 667 18.19 27.46 19.40
C TYR A 667 17.72 28.91 19.51
N THR A 668 16.45 29.12 19.89
CA THR A 668 15.89 30.48 20.01
C THR A 668 15.97 31.05 21.42
N GLY A 669 16.30 30.22 22.42
CA GLY A 669 16.26 30.61 23.83
C GLY A 669 14.83 30.80 24.38
N SER A 670 13.81 30.49 23.58
CA SER A 670 12.39 30.69 23.89
C SER A 670 11.89 29.76 24.99
N GLY A 671 11.02 30.32 25.83
CA GLY A 671 10.61 29.69 27.08
C GLY A 671 11.64 29.87 28.19
N THR A 672 11.20 29.78 29.43
CA THR A 672 12.09 29.86 30.59
C THR A 672 12.48 28.47 31.10
N GLY A 673 11.74 27.43 30.69
CA GLY A 673 11.81 26.10 31.30
C GLY A 673 11.37 26.12 32.76
N LEU A 674 11.51 24.96 33.42
CA LEU A 674 11.31 24.77 34.85
C LEU A 674 12.63 25.00 35.60
N SER A 675 12.61 25.74 36.71
CA SER A 675 13.78 25.88 37.59
C SER A 675 13.87 24.76 38.64
N PRO A 676 15.06 24.44 39.19
CA PRO A 676 15.20 23.48 40.28
C PRO A 676 14.31 23.81 41.49
N ALA A 677 14.24 25.08 41.90
CA ALA A 677 13.40 25.52 43.01
C ALA A 677 11.90 25.27 42.75
N GLN A 678 11.45 25.44 41.51
CA GLN A 678 10.08 25.11 41.13
C GLN A 678 9.85 23.60 41.15
N LEU A 679 10.78 22.79 40.61
CA LEU A 679 10.69 21.33 40.65
C LEU A 679 10.58 20.81 42.08
N TYR A 680 11.44 21.29 43.00
CA TYR A 680 11.44 20.89 44.41
C TYR A 680 10.11 21.19 45.11
N SER A 681 9.40 22.23 44.67
CA SER A 681 8.09 22.59 45.25
C SER A 681 6.95 21.68 44.80
N THR A 682 7.12 20.87 43.75
CA THR A 682 6.05 20.02 43.19
C THR A 682 5.71 18.84 44.09
N ALA A 683 4.45 18.37 44.03
CA ALA A 683 4.03 17.17 44.75
C ALA A 683 4.75 15.92 44.23
N SER A 684 4.98 15.84 42.92
CA SER A 684 5.67 14.72 42.27
C SER A 684 7.12 14.55 42.76
N TYR A 685 7.87 15.65 42.91
CA TYR A 685 9.21 15.60 43.48
C TYR A 685 9.21 15.14 44.94
N GLN A 686 8.30 15.69 45.76
CA GLN A 686 8.17 15.33 47.18
C GLN A 686 7.71 13.88 47.39
N ALA A 687 6.96 13.33 46.42
CA ALA A 687 6.52 11.94 46.42
C ALA A 687 7.56 10.95 45.89
N HIS A 688 8.74 11.43 45.47
CA HIS A 688 9.77 10.63 44.80
C HIS A 688 9.31 9.98 43.47
N ASP A 689 8.33 10.58 42.79
CA ASP A 689 7.76 10.05 41.54
C ASP A 689 7.73 11.13 40.46
N LEU A 690 8.77 11.13 39.62
CA LEU A 690 8.95 11.99 38.45
C LEU A 690 8.86 11.19 37.14
N THR A 691 8.11 10.08 37.15
CA THR A 691 7.94 9.21 35.99
C THR A 691 7.57 10.00 34.74
N GLY A 692 8.28 9.76 33.63
CA GLY A 692 8.03 10.36 32.32
C GLY A 692 8.33 11.86 32.20
N ILE A 693 8.90 12.52 33.22
CA ILE A 693 9.13 13.97 33.16
C ILE A 693 10.14 14.33 32.07
N GLY A 694 9.86 15.40 31.32
CA GLY A 694 10.77 16.01 30.36
C GLY A 694 11.40 17.27 30.95
N LEU A 695 12.70 17.23 31.24
CA LEU A 695 13.46 18.35 31.79
C LEU A 695 14.53 18.79 30.79
N THR A 696 14.56 20.09 30.49
CA THR A 696 15.60 20.69 29.66
C THR A 696 16.07 22.01 30.25
N GLY A 697 17.38 22.25 30.24
CA GLY A 697 17.94 23.53 30.68
C GLY A 697 19.11 23.35 31.63
N ASN A 698 19.24 24.26 32.60
CA ASN A 698 20.31 24.21 33.60
C ASN A 698 19.78 23.66 34.94
N PHE A 699 20.20 22.44 35.25
CA PHE A 699 19.96 21.69 36.46
C PHE A 699 21.28 21.26 37.13
N ALA A 700 22.34 22.05 36.98
CA ALA A 700 23.62 21.78 37.64
C ALA A 700 23.44 21.68 39.17
N GLY A 701 24.02 20.62 39.77
CA GLY A 701 23.90 20.34 41.20
C GLY A 701 22.51 19.97 41.69
N ILE A 702 21.59 19.55 40.80
CA ILE A 702 20.24 19.14 41.22
C ILE A 702 20.29 17.87 42.09
N GLU A 703 19.43 17.81 43.11
CA GLU A 703 19.24 16.65 43.96
C GLU A 703 18.09 15.79 43.43
N LEU A 704 18.44 14.63 42.84
CA LEU A 704 17.52 13.63 42.27
C LEU A 704 17.77 12.23 42.86
N ALA A 705 18.48 12.13 43.98
CA ALA A 705 18.77 10.85 44.61
C ALA A 705 17.48 10.11 44.99
N ALA A 706 17.47 8.79 44.73
CA ALA A 706 16.33 7.89 44.97
C ALA A 706 15.00 8.31 44.30
N GLN A 707 15.02 9.24 43.34
CA GLN A 707 13.83 9.61 42.58
C GLN A 707 13.46 8.51 41.57
N ASN A 708 12.16 8.29 41.35
CA ASN A 708 11.69 7.52 40.21
C ASN A 708 11.57 8.41 38.96
N LEU A 709 12.49 8.21 38.01
CA LEU A 709 12.62 8.90 36.73
C LEU A 709 12.41 7.93 35.55
N THR A 710 11.62 6.86 35.76
CA THR A 710 11.32 5.88 34.71
C THR A 710 10.75 6.60 33.47
N GLY A 711 11.33 6.35 32.30
CA GLY A 711 10.94 6.99 31.03
C GLY A 711 11.14 8.51 30.95
N ALA A 712 11.90 9.12 31.87
CA ALA A 712 12.19 10.55 31.83
C ALA A 712 13.01 10.94 30.59
N ASN A 713 12.87 12.20 30.17
CA ASN A 713 13.64 12.79 29.07
C ASN A 713 14.46 13.97 29.60
N LEU A 714 15.76 13.78 29.78
CA LEU A 714 16.66 14.77 30.39
C LEU A 714 17.61 15.35 29.33
N ARG A 715 17.70 16.68 29.26
CA ARG A 715 18.58 17.41 28.31
C ARG A 715 19.21 18.66 28.93
N GLY A 716 20.39 19.05 28.46
CA GLY A 716 21.09 20.25 28.95
C GLY A 716 22.05 19.98 30.11
N ALA A 717 22.30 20.98 30.95
CA ALA A 717 23.36 20.94 31.95
C ALA A 717 22.89 20.31 33.27
N PHE A 718 23.40 19.14 33.60
CA PHE A 718 23.21 18.40 34.86
C PHE A 718 24.56 18.16 35.56
N THR A 719 25.55 19.04 35.33
CA THR A 719 26.88 18.97 35.93
C THR A 719 26.79 18.85 37.45
N GLY A 720 27.43 17.83 38.03
CA GLY A 720 27.43 17.59 39.48
C GLY A 720 26.07 17.21 40.07
N ALA A 721 25.08 16.83 39.24
CA ALA A 721 23.80 16.35 39.73
C ALA A 721 23.96 15.08 40.57
N ASN A 722 23.15 14.96 41.63
CA ASN A 722 23.08 13.75 42.44
C ASN A 722 21.88 12.91 42.01
N LEU A 723 22.14 11.84 41.25
CA LEU A 723 21.19 10.85 40.75
C LEU A 723 21.40 9.48 41.42
N SER A 724 22.07 9.44 42.57
CA SER A 724 22.38 8.17 43.25
C SER A 724 21.10 7.43 43.64
N GLN A 725 21.07 6.11 43.42
CA GLN A 725 19.89 5.26 43.65
C GLN A 725 18.63 5.64 42.85
N ALA A 726 18.72 6.56 41.88
CA ALA A 726 17.57 6.95 41.07
C ALA A 726 17.17 5.81 40.12
N ASN A 727 15.87 5.67 39.87
CA ASN A 727 15.36 4.76 38.86
C ASN A 727 15.15 5.48 37.53
N LEU A 728 16.02 5.25 36.57
CA LEU A 728 16.06 5.82 35.22
C LEU A 728 15.75 4.76 34.15
N THR A 729 14.99 3.72 34.51
CA THR A 729 14.62 2.66 33.56
C THR A 729 13.95 3.24 32.32
N GLY A 730 14.48 2.93 31.13
CA GLY A 730 13.96 3.42 29.86
C GLY A 730 14.06 4.94 29.64
N ALA A 731 14.86 5.66 30.44
CA ALA A 731 15.02 7.10 30.29
C ALA A 731 15.79 7.47 29.01
N ALA A 732 15.40 8.59 28.39
CA ALA A 732 16.12 9.23 27.30
C ALA A 732 17.02 10.35 27.85
N LEU A 733 18.34 10.16 27.75
CA LEU A 733 19.36 11.01 28.35
C LEU A 733 20.17 11.68 27.21
N GLY A 734 19.70 12.83 26.73
CA GLY A 734 20.31 13.60 25.63
C GLY A 734 19.47 13.67 24.34
N HIS A 735 19.86 14.56 23.42
CA HIS A 735 19.20 14.78 22.11
C HIS A 735 20.15 15.44 21.08
N GLN A 736 19.79 15.38 19.79
CA GLN A 736 20.56 15.88 18.62
C GLN A 736 21.06 17.33 18.74
N TYR A 737 20.27 18.20 19.37
CA TYR A 737 20.52 19.64 19.45
C TYR A 737 20.84 20.11 20.87
N ASP A 738 20.70 19.23 21.86
CA ASP A 738 20.92 19.50 23.29
C ASP A 738 21.51 18.25 23.94
N LEU A 739 22.84 18.15 23.89
CA LEU A 739 23.55 17.10 24.60
C LEU A 739 23.30 17.23 26.10
N LEU A 740 23.18 16.08 26.76
CA LEU A 740 23.08 16.03 28.21
C LEU A 740 24.48 16.08 28.81
N ASP A 741 24.75 17.06 29.67
CA ASP A 741 26.00 17.17 30.41
C ASP A 741 25.83 16.64 31.84
N LEU A 742 26.38 15.45 32.10
CA LEU A 742 26.44 14.78 33.40
C LEU A 742 27.87 14.80 33.97
N THR A 743 28.72 15.76 33.55
CA THR A 743 30.08 15.89 34.09
C THR A 743 30.04 15.88 35.62
N ILE A 744 30.89 15.05 36.25
CA ILE A 744 31.01 14.83 37.70
C ILE A 744 29.69 14.50 38.44
N ALA A 745 28.64 14.06 37.73
CA ALA A 745 27.38 13.65 38.35
C ALA A 745 27.54 12.33 39.13
N ASN A 746 26.77 12.19 40.21
CA ASN A 746 26.73 10.95 40.99
C ASN A 746 25.53 10.09 40.57
N LEU A 747 25.77 9.03 39.80
CA LEU A 747 24.79 8.01 39.40
C LEU A 747 25.00 6.68 40.14
N SER A 748 25.71 6.68 41.27
CA SER A 748 26.01 5.43 41.99
C SER A 748 24.73 4.70 42.41
N HIS A 749 24.69 3.38 42.23
CA HIS A 749 23.51 2.53 42.49
C HIS A 749 22.24 2.90 41.69
N ALA A 750 22.34 3.73 40.64
CA ALA A 750 21.18 4.05 39.81
C ALA A 750 20.73 2.84 38.98
N ILE A 751 19.42 2.74 38.73
CA ILE A 751 18.84 1.74 37.83
C ILE A 751 18.68 2.39 36.46
N LEU A 752 19.50 1.99 35.50
CA LEU A 752 19.59 2.56 34.15
C LEU A 752 19.18 1.55 33.07
N THR A 753 18.43 0.52 33.46
CA THR A 753 18.03 -0.55 32.55
C THR A 753 17.29 0.01 31.34
N ASN A 754 17.70 -0.39 30.13
CA ASN A 754 17.15 0.12 28.85
C ASN A 754 17.25 1.65 28.64
N ALA A 755 18.06 2.39 29.42
CA ALA A 755 18.24 3.83 29.21
C ALA A 755 19.09 4.12 27.95
N THR A 756 18.90 5.27 27.31
CA THR A 756 19.69 5.70 26.14
C THR A 756 20.40 7.02 26.40
N PHE A 757 21.73 7.06 26.23
CA PHE A 757 22.61 8.18 26.57
C PHE A 757 23.06 9.03 25.36
N ARG A 758 22.18 9.25 24.38
CA ARG A 758 22.38 9.94 23.08
C ARG A 758 23.46 11.05 23.07
N GLY A 759 24.74 10.71 22.99
CA GLY A 759 25.88 11.65 23.04
C GLY A 759 26.10 12.36 24.39
N ALA A 760 25.62 11.82 25.50
CA ALA A 760 25.74 12.43 26.82
C ALA A 760 27.20 12.54 27.27
N ASN A 761 27.57 13.65 27.90
CA ASN A 761 28.88 13.83 28.50
C ASN A 761 28.86 13.29 29.95
N LEU A 762 29.57 12.19 30.21
CA LEU A 762 29.70 11.54 31.52
C LEU A 762 31.10 11.75 32.13
N THR A 763 31.84 12.78 31.70
CA THR A 763 33.21 13.01 32.16
C THR A 763 33.29 13.07 33.69
N GLY A 764 34.07 12.16 34.30
CA GLY A 764 34.22 12.08 35.76
C GLY A 764 32.95 11.69 36.53
N ALA A 765 31.90 11.21 35.86
CA ALA A 765 30.67 10.78 36.52
C ALA A 765 30.90 9.48 37.33
N ASN A 766 30.21 9.35 38.46
CA ASN A 766 30.25 8.14 39.29
C ASN A 766 29.09 7.22 38.94
N LEU A 767 29.32 6.13 38.21
CA LEU A 767 28.36 5.06 37.92
C LEU A 767 28.63 3.79 38.74
N SER A 768 29.37 3.88 39.85
CA SER A 768 29.68 2.71 40.68
C SER A 768 28.40 2.01 41.15
N GLN A 769 28.38 0.68 41.03
CA GLN A 769 27.24 -0.18 41.37
C GLN A 769 25.93 0.13 40.62
N ALA A 770 25.97 0.90 39.52
CA ALA A 770 24.80 1.16 38.71
C ALA A 770 24.38 -0.08 37.89
N ASN A 771 23.08 -0.21 37.63
CA ASN A 771 22.55 -1.25 36.75
C ASN A 771 22.33 -0.70 35.34
N LEU A 772 23.26 -0.99 34.43
CA LEU A 772 23.25 -0.59 33.02
C LEU A 772 22.72 -1.70 32.10
N THR A 773 22.00 -2.70 32.62
CA THR A 773 21.51 -3.82 31.81
C THR A 773 20.73 -3.30 30.59
N ASN A 774 21.14 -3.70 29.38
CA ASN A 774 20.55 -3.24 28.11
C ASN A 774 20.57 -1.71 27.87
N ALA A 775 21.35 -0.94 28.64
CA ALA A 775 21.48 0.48 28.40
C ALA A 775 22.31 0.75 27.14
N ASN A 776 21.96 1.79 26.38
CA ASN A 776 22.73 2.21 25.22
C ASN A 776 23.54 3.48 25.52
N LEU A 777 24.85 3.30 25.69
CA LEU A 777 25.86 4.35 25.83
C LEU A 777 26.69 4.51 24.56
N GLY A 778 26.58 3.57 23.63
CA GLY A 778 27.26 3.60 22.36
C GLY A 778 26.53 4.44 21.32
N LEU A 779 26.95 4.24 20.07
CA LEU A 779 26.28 4.80 18.92
C LEU A 779 24.81 4.37 18.87
N TYR A 780 23.96 5.30 18.47
CA TYR A 780 22.53 5.07 18.36
C TYR A 780 22.06 5.57 17.00
N PHE A 781 21.25 4.78 16.32
CA PHE A 781 20.47 5.24 15.18
C PHE A 781 19.03 5.43 15.67
N ASP A 782 18.46 6.61 15.42
CA ASP A 782 17.02 6.77 15.60
C ASP A 782 16.23 6.22 14.41
N ASP A 783 14.91 6.21 14.55
CA ASP A 783 13.96 5.75 13.52
C ASP A 783 14.05 6.55 12.21
N TYR A 784 14.75 7.69 12.20
CA TYR A 784 14.97 8.54 11.03
C TYR A 784 16.34 8.33 10.38
N GLY A 785 17.14 7.38 10.91
CA GLY A 785 18.47 7.04 10.39
C GLY A 785 19.57 8.00 10.81
N TYR A 786 19.35 8.86 11.81
CA TYR A 786 20.41 9.74 12.32
C TYR A 786 21.31 9.00 13.30
N LEU A 787 22.61 9.07 13.05
CA LEU A 787 23.66 8.53 13.90
C LEU A 787 24.01 9.51 15.03
N TYR A 788 23.79 9.10 16.27
CA TYR A 788 24.18 9.83 17.47
C TYR A 788 25.55 9.36 17.96
N PRO A 789 26.40 10.28 18.44
CA PRO A 789 27.69 9.89 19.01
C PRO A 789 27.48 9.08 20.30
N ALA A 790 28.48 8.26 20.61
CA ALA A 790 28.56 7.56 21.89
C ALA A 790 28.69 8.58 23.05
N ALA A 791 28.30 8.15 24.25
CA ALA A 791 28.49 8.92 25.47
C ALA A 791 29.98 9.04 25.82
N ASP A 792 30.41 10.19 26.34
CA ASP A 792 31.80 10.43 26.75
C ASP A 792 32.05 9.93 28.17
N LEU A 793 32.74 8.80 28.30
CA LEU A 793 33.03 8.12 29.57
C LEU A 793 34.39 8.52 30.18
N THR A 794 35.01 9.62 29.73
CA THR A 794 36.35 10.01 30.18
C THR A 794 36.41 10.18 31.71
N GLY A 795 37.16 9.31 32.40
CA GLY A 795 37.29 9.35 33.86
C GLY A 795 36.04 8.94 34.65
N ALA A 796 35.01 8.40 33.99
CA ALA A 796 33.85 7.85 34.68
C ALA A 796 34.19 6.58 35.47
N ASP A 797 33.61 6.43 36.66
CA ASP A 797 33.77 5.26 37.53
C ASP A 797 32.65 4.25 37.28
N LEU A 798 32.98 3.05 36.77
CA LEU A 798 32.05 1.95 36.54
C LEU A 798 32.24 0.78 37.52
N SER A 799 32.93 1.01 38.64
CA SER A 799 33.27 -0.06 39.59
C SER A 799 32.01 -0.76 40.14
N GLY A 800 31.94 -2.08 39.97
CA GLY A 800 30.81 -2.90 40.39
C GLY A 800 29.51 -2.67 39.61
N ALA A 801 29.53 -1.97 38.47
CA ALA A 801 28.33 -1.79 37.63
C ALA A 801 27.93 -3.09 36.91
N GLU A 802 26.64 -3.28 36.67
CA GLU A 802 26.09 -4.37 35.86
C GLU A 802 25.91 -3.91 34.41
N VAL A 803 26.57 -4.57 33.45
CA VAL A 803 26.67 -4.11 32.05
C VAL A 803 26.20 -5.13 31.00
N ARG A 804 25.51 -6.19 31.42
CA ARG A 804 24.97 -7.21 30.51
C ARG A 804 24.00 -6.61 29.50
N GLY A 805 24.15 -6.95 28.22
CA GLY A 805 23.35 -6.36 27.15
C GLY A 805 23.60 -4.87 26.85
N ALA A 806 24.46 -4.20 27.62
CA ALA A 806 24.72 -2.78 27.44
C ALA A 806 25.54 -2.54 26.16
N SER A 807 25.28 -1.42 25.50
CA SER A 807 26.05 -1.00 24.33
C SER A 807 27.03 0.11 24.70
N PHE A 808 28.29 -0.13 24.39
CA PHE A 808 29.41 0.81 24.45
C PHE A 808 30.07 0.98 23.07
N SER A 809 29.33 0.73 22.00
CA SER A 809 29.85 0.83 20.64
C SER A 809 30.39 2.24 20.34
N SER A 810 31.56 2.34 19.73
CA SER A 810 32.23 3.62 19.41
C SER A 810 32.94 3.58 18.05
N TYR A 811 33.43 4.71 17.54
CA TYR A 811 34.38 4.74 16.41
C TYR A 811 35.78 5.15 16.86
N ASP A 812 36.81 4.54 16.27
CA ASP A 812 38.21 4.85 16.54
C ASP A 812 38.49 6.35 16.33
N GLY A 813 38.96 7.04 17.39
CA GLY A 813 39.24 8.48 17.40
C GLY A 813 38.15 9.39 18.00
N ALA A 814 36.97 8.87 18.35
CA ALA A 814 36.02 9.61 19.20
C ALA A 814 36.46 9.47 20.67
N GLY A 815 37.01 10.53 21.28
CA GLY A 815 37.35 10.52 22.71
C GLY A 815 36.13 10.11 23.55
N GLY A 816 36.35 9.33 24.61
CA GLY A 816 35.29 8.93 25.56
C GLY A 816 34.79 7.48 25.46
N ALA A 817 35.45 6.62 24.68
CA ALA A 817 35.16 5.17 24.65
C ALA A 817 35.43 4.47 25.99
N ILE A 818 34.82 3.30 26.20
CA ILE A 818 35.06 2.47 27.39
C ILE A 818 36.50 1.95 27.38
N THR A 819 37.21 2.11 28.50
CA THR A 819 38.58 1.58 28.67
C THR A 819 38.58 0.17 29.26
N PHE A 820 39.68 -0.58 29.08
CA PHE A 820 39.85 -1.88 29.73
C PHE A 820 39.73 -1.80 31.26
N ALA A 821 40.33 -0.77 31.87
CA ALA A 821 40.23 -0.57 33.32
C ALA A 821 38.77 -0.39 33.78
N GLN A 822 37.97 0.35 33.02
CA GLN A 822 36.55 0.52 33.29
C GLN A 822 35.79 -0.79 33.12
N LEU A 823 35.96 -1.50 32.00
CA LEU A 823 35.30 -2.79 31.76
C LEU A 823 35.67 -3.82 32.83
N TYR A 824 36.96 -3.97 33.17
CA TYR A 824 37.45 -4.94 34.16
C TYR A 824 36.99 -4.62 35.59
N SER A 825 36.63 -3.36 35.87
CA SER A 825 36.10 -2.93 37.17
C SER A 825 34.62 -3.26 37.36
N THR A 826 33.89 -3.61 36.30
CA THR A 826 32.45 -3.93 36.36
C THR A 826 32.18 -5.22 37.13
N ALA A 827 31.00 -5.33 37.74
CA ALA A 827 30.57 -6.56 38.40
C ALA A 827 30.41 -7.69 37.37
N SER A 828 29.86 -7.39 36.19
CA SER A 828 29.64 -8.36 35.12
C SER A 828 30.93 -9.00 34.60
N TYR A 829 32.01 -8.23 34.39
CA TYR A 829 33.33 -8.78 34.01
C TYR A 829 33.92 -9.69 35.10
N GLN A 830 33.84 -9.26 36.37
CA GLN A 830 34.35 -10.03 37.51
C GLN A 830 33.55 -11.31 37.75
N ALA A 831 32.28 -11.32 37.38
CA ALA A 831 31.41 -12.50 37.41
C ALA A 831 31.58 -13.42 36.19
N HIS A 832 32.43 -13.05 35.22
CA HIS A 832 32.59 -13.75 33.95
C HIS A 832 31.31 -13.81 33.09
N ASP A 833 30.41 -12.85 33.25
CA ASP A 833 29.15 -12.76 32.50
C ASP A 833 29.02 -11.42 31.78
N LEU A 834 29.37 -11.40 30.49
CA LEU A 834 29.24 -10.25 29.59
C LEU A 834 28.19 -10.53 28.51
N THR A 835 27.18 -11.36 28.82
CA THR A 835 26.14 -11.76 27.87
C THR A 835 25.50 -10.52 27.22
N GLY A 836 25.39 -10.55 25.89
CA GLY A 836 24.75 -9.51 25.07
C GLY A 836 25.48 -8.17 24.99
N ILE A 837 26.64 -7.98 25.62
CA ILE A 837 27.34 -6.69 25.59
C ILE A 837 27.69 -6.29 24.15
N SER A 838 27.57 -5.01 23.81
CA SER A 838 28.05 -4.48 22.53
C SER A 838 29.28 -3.61 22.74
N LEU A 839 30.42 -4.04 22.21
CA LEU A 839 31.69 -3.30 22.18
C LEU A 839 32.10 -2.95 20.73
N ALA A 840 31.16 -3.02 19.79
CA ALA A 840 31.41 -2.82 18.38
C ALA A 840 32.14 -1.50 18.06
N GLY A 841 33.08 -1.55 17.11
CA GLY A 841 33.89 -0.42 16.65
C GLY A 841 34.94 0.13 17.64
N ASN A 842 35.06 -0.44 18.85
CA ASN A 842 36.13 -0.07 19.79
C ASN A 842 37.49 -0.66 19.35
N ASN A 843 38.59 -0.01 19.75
CA ASN A 843 39.93 -0.61 19.72
C ASN A 843 40.11 -1.51 20.94
N LEU A 844 40.14 -2.82 20.70
CA LEU A 844 40.18 -3.87 21.70
C LEU A 844 41.49 -4.67 21.64
N ALA A 845 42.56 -4.09 21.08
CA ALA A 845 43.83 -4.79 20.92
C ALA A 845 44.41 -5.21 22.28
N GLY A 846 44.70 -6.50 22.43
CA GLY A 846 45.21 -7.09 23.67
C GLY A 846 44.18 -7.24 24.79
N ILE A 847 42.88 -7.10 24.51
CA ILE A 847 41.84 -7.33 25.52
C ILE A 847 41.89 -8.76 26.06
N ASN A 848 41.68 -8.92 27.37
CA ASN A 848 41.58 -10.22 28.01
C ASN A 848 40.11 -10.58 28.25
N LEU A 849 39.60 -11.52 27.47
CA LEU A 849 38.24 -12.06 27.56
C LEU A 849 38.26 -13.56 27.84
N ALA A 850 39.37 -14.08 28.40
CA ALA A 850 39.45 -15.47 28.79
C ALA A 850 38.39 -15.82 29.85
N ASP A 851 37.80 -17.00 29.70
CA ASP A 851 36.74 -17.54 30.57
C ASP A 851 35.44 -16.71 30.63
N GLN A 852 35.29 -15.67 29.79
CA GLN A 852 34.09 -14.83 29.78
C GLN A 852 32.94 -15.50 29.03
N ASN A 853 31.71 -15.31 29.51
CA ASN A 853 30.50 -15.56 28.76
C ASN A 853 30.13 -14.32 27.93
N LEU A 854 30.24 -14.43 26.62
CA LEU A 854 29.97 -13.40 25.61
C LEU A 854 28.81 -13.84 24.68
N THR A 855 27.91 -14.68 25.18
CA THR A 855 26.77 -15.16 24.40
C THR A 855 25.97 -13.97 23.86
N GLY A 856 25.74 -13.93 22.54
CA GLY A 856 25.02 -12.85 21.87
C GLY A 856 25.72 -11.48 21.89
N ALA A 857 26.98 -11.38 22.30
CA ALA A 857 27.72 -10.13 22.32
C ALA A 857 27.98 -9.60 20.91
N ASN A 858 27.99 -8.27 20.75
CA ASN A 858 28.38 -7.63 19.50
C ASN A 858 29.76 -6.98 19.63
N ILE A 859 30.77 -7.58 19.01
CA ILE A 859 32.15 -7.08 18.98
C ILE A 859 32.61 -6.84 17.53
N SER A 860 31.66 -6.61 16.63
CA SER A 860 31.92 -6.39 15.21
C SER A 860 32.54 -5.02 14.93
N GLY A 861 33.18 -4.87 13.78
CA GLY A 861 33.35 -3.57 13.15
C GLY A 861 32.07 -3.13 12.43
N ASP A 862 32.00 -1.84 12.09
CA ASP A 862 30.80 -1.23 11.48
C ASP A 862 30.81 -1.26 9.93
N GLY A 863 31.91 -1.66 9.29
CA GLY A 863 31.99 -1.88 7.82
C GLY A 863 31.79 -0.64 6.91
N TYR A 864 31.16 0.44 7.40
CA TYR A 864 30.76 1.61 6.61
C TYR A 864 31.64 2.85 6.82
N TYR A 865 32.17 3.10 8.03
CA TYR A 865 32.75 4.42 8.36
C TYR A 865 34.24 4.44 8.73
N THR A 866 34.79 3.42 9.40
CA THR A 866 36.23 3.32 9.72
C THR A 866 36.59 1.85 9.96
N GLY A 867 37.88 1.48 9.85
CA GLY A 867 38.38 0.11 9.96
C GLY A 867 37.81 -0.69 11.14
N GLY A 868 37.68 -2.00 10.95
CA GLY A 868 37.05 -2.92 11.87
C GLY A 868 37.48 -2.84 13.34
N SER A 869 36.69 -3.40 14.26
CA SER A 869 37.13 -3.56 15.66
C SER A 869 38.48 -4.28 15.70
N ASP A 870 39.49 -3.61 16.29
CA ASP A 870 40.83 -4.18 16.41
C ASP A 870 40.87 -5.15 17.59
N LEU A 871 40.94 -6.44 17.30
CA LEU A 871 41.06 -7.53 18.26
C LEU A 871 42.44 -8.20 18.15
N THR A 872 43.44 -7.47 17.65
CA THR A 872 44.82 -7.97 17.54
C THR A 872 45.34 -8.37 18.93
N ASN A 873 45.90 -9.56 19.05
CA ASN A 873 46.34 -10.16 20.32
C ASN A 873 45.23 -10.32 21.40
N ALA A 874 43.95 -10.26 21.03
CA ALA A 874 42.86 -10.52 21.99
C ALA A 874 42.91 -11.96 22.52
N ASN A 875 42.61 -12.14 23.80
CA ASN A 875 42.58 -13.45 24.44
C ASN A 875 41.15 -13.93 24.68
N PHE A 876 40.70 -14.90 23.91
CA PHE A 876 39.40 -15.58 24.02
C PHE A 876 39.53 -17.01 24.57
N THR A 877 40.63 -17.34 25.25
CA THR A 877 40.85 -18.70 25.78
C THR A 877 39.66 -19.14 26.64
N ARG A 878 39.02 -20.28 26.28
CA ARG A 878 37.83 -20.85 26.95
C ARG A 878 36.58 -19.93 27.01
N ALA A 879 36.56 -18.84 26.25
CA ALA A 879 35.41 -17.94 26.20
C ALA A 879 34.21 -18.61 25.51
N ASN A 880 33.00 -18.21 25.93
CA ASN A 880 31.76 -18.59 25.26
C ASN A 880 31.30 -17.44 24.35
N LEU A 881 31.42 -17.59 23.03
CA LEU A 881 31.00 -16.60 22.02
C LEU A 881 29.81 -17.10 21.19
N THR A 882 29.00 -18.01 21.72
CA THR A 882 27.82 -18.48 20.99
C THR A 882 26.93 -17.32 20.58
N ASN A 883 26.49 -17.30 19.31
CA ASN A 883 25.66 -16.24 18.73
C ASN A 883 26.27 -14.82 18.73
N ALA A 884 27.58 -14.66 19.00
CA ALA A 884 28.22 -13.35 18.97
C ALA A 884 28.37 -12.81 17.54
N ALA A 885 28.44 -11.49 17.38
CA ALA A 885 28.72 -10.83 16.10
C ALA A 885 30.18 -10.35 16.06
N LEU A 886 30.94 -10.80 15.06
CA LEU A 886 32.38 -10.52 14.87
C LEU A 886 32.73 -10.03 13.46
N ALA A 887 31.73 -9.62 12.67
CA ALA A 887 31.95 -9.12 11.32
C ALA A 887 32.95 -7.96 11.29
N PHE A 888 33.76 -7.86 10.23
CA PHE A 888 34.72 -6.76 10.04
C PHE A 888 35.63 -6.54 11.26
N THR A 889 36.30 -7.59 11.76
CA THR A 889 37.24 -7.50 12.88
C THR A 889 38.68 -7.80 12.45
N SER A 890 39.68 -7.22 13.14
CA SER A 890 41.09 -7.62 12.98
C SER A 890 41.45 -8.64 14.06
N LEU A 891 41.66 -9.90 13.69
CA LEU A 891 41.91 -11.01 14.62
C LEU A 891 43.37 -11.50 14.59
N ALA A 892 44.31 -10.65 14.15
CA ALA A 892 45.71 -11.04 14.06
C ALA A 892 46.27 -11.48 15.43
N ASN A 893 46.84 -12.68 15.50
CA ASN A 893 47.35 -13.29 16.73
C ASN A 893 46.31 -13.43 17.87
N ALA A 894 45.01 -13.35 17.58
CA ALA A 894 43.98 -13.61 18.59
C ALA A 894 44.05 -15.07 19.05
N ASN A 895 43.80 -15.31 20.33
CA ASN A 895 43.84 -16.64 20.93
C ASN A 895 42.43 -17.17 21.19
N PHE A 896 41.96 -18.09 20.35
CA PHE A 896 40.69 -18.79 20.45
C PHE A 896 40.83 -20.20 21.03
N THR A 897 41.92 -20.48 21.76
CA THR A 897 42.15 -21.81 22.32
C THR A 897 40.96 -22.24 23.16
N SER A 898 40.30 -23.31 22.73
CA SER A 898 39.15 -23.92 23.40
C SER A 898 37.94 -22.97 23.60
N ALA A 899 37.79 -21.97 22.73
CA ALA A 899 36.60 -21.12 22.70
C ALA A 899 35.45 -21.82 21.97
N ASP A 900 34.21 -21.47 22.34
CA ASP A 900 33.00 -21.90 21.63
C ASP A 900 32.44 -20.72 20.83
N THR A 901 32.30 -20.86 19.51
CA THR A 901 31.82 -19.79 18.63
C THR A 901 30.56 -20.19 17.84
N ARG A 902 29.87 -21.27 18.21
CA ARG A 902 28.70 -21.77 17.47
C ARG A 902 27.64 -20.68 17.27
N GLY A 903 27.13 -20.56 16.05
CA GLY A 903 26.17 -19.52 15.67
C GLY A 903 26.73 -18.10 15.59
N ALA A 904 28.03 -17.89 15.86
CA ALA A 904 28.64 -16.57 15.71
C ALA A 904 28.64 -16.12 14.24
N SER A 905 28.38 -14.84 14.01
CA SER A 905 28.28 -14.25 12.67
C SER A 905 29.52 -13.44 12.31
N GLY A 906 29.95 -13.54 11.05
CA GLY A 906 31.05 -12.72 10.51
C GLY A 906 32.45 -13.05 11.04
N LEU A 907 32.63 -14.19 11.72
CA LEU A 907 33.95 -14.65 12.20
C LEU A 907 34.76 -15.24 11.04
N ASP A 908 35.81 -14.53 10.61
CA ASP A 908 36.84 -15.02 9.69
C ASP A 908 38.17 -15.15 10.45
N VAL A 909 38.58 -16.39 10.72
CA VAL A 909 39.73 -16.66 11.58
C VAL A 909 41.02 -16.67 10.75
N PRO A 910 41.93 -15.69 10.93
CA PRO A 910 43.16 -15.62 10.12
C PRO A 910 44.14 -16.72 10.51
N ALA A 911 45.04 -17.09 9.59
CA ALA A 911 46.07 -18.10 9.84
C ALA A 911 47.03 -17.76 11.00
N SER A 912 47.11 -16.49 11.41
CA SER A 912 47.89 -16.05 12.56
C SER A 912 47.18 -16.25 13.91
N ALA A 913 45.88 -16.53 13.94
CA ALA A 913 45.15 -16.79 15.17
C ALA A 913 45.43 -18.20 15.70
N THR A 914 45.40 -18.36 17.02
CA THR A 914 45.51 -19.68 17.66
C THR A 914 44.13 -20.29 17.81
N THR A 915 43.88 -21.43 17.16
CA THR A 915 42.55 -22.07 17.06
C THR A 915 42.50 -23.48 17.66
N THR A 916 43.47 -23.83 18.50
CA THR A 916 43.54 -25.17 19.12
C THR A 916 42.25 -25.47 19.88
N ASN A 917 41.54 -26.53 19.47
CA ASN A 917 40.26 -26.96 20.03
C ASN A 917 39.13 -25.93 19.91
N LEU A 918 39.20 -25.00 18.96
CA LEU A 918 38.12 -24.05 18.68
C LEU A 918 36.89 -24.80 18.14
N ILE A 919 35.72 -24.56 18.75
CA ILE A 919 34.43 -24.93 18.15
C ILE A 919 34.02 -23.80 17.23
N ARG A 920 34.07 -24.06 15.92
CA ARG A 920 33.80 -23.06 14.88
C ARG A 920 32.31 -22.66 14.83
N PRO A 921 31.97 -21.57 14.15
CA PRO A 921 30.58 -21.11 14.06
C PRO A 921 29.58 -22.11 13.49
N ASP A 922 30.06 -23.03 12.66
CA ASP A 922 29.31 -24.12 12.03
C ASP A 922 29.30 -25.43 12.85
N GLY A 923 29.87 -25.42 14.06
CA GLY A 923 29.97 -26.60 14.92
C GLY A 923 31.18 -27.51 14.64
N TYR A 924 32.01 -27.19 13.65
CA TYR A 924 33.17 -28.02 13.33
C TYR A 924 34.37 -27.77 14.25
N ILE A 925 35.09 -28.83 14.58
CA ILE A 925 36.37 -28.80 15.29
C ILE A 925 37.43 -29.43 14.39
N ALA A 926 38.43 -28.64 14.00
CA ALA A 926 39.56 -29.05 13.17
C ALA A 926 40.57 -29.88 13.99
N GLY A 927 40.19 -31.11 14.32
CA GLY A 927 40.92 -31.99 15.22
C GLY A 927 40.82 -31.55 16.69
N LEU A 928 40.49 -32.49 17.56
CA LEU A 928 40.38 -32.27 19.00
C LEU A 928 41.64 -32.81 19.70
N ASN A 929 42.52 -31.89 20.11
CA ASN A 929 43.80 -32.18 20.75
C ASN A 929 43.75 -31.86 22.24
N LEU A 930 43.42 -32.87 23.03
CA LEU A 930 43.33 -32.79 24.49
C LEU A 930 44.52 -33.53 25.13
N ALA A 931 45.73 -33.12 24.77
CA ALA A 931 46.97 -33.64 25.34
C ALA A 931 47.68 -32.57 26.17
N SER A 932 48.61 -32.96 27.04
CA SER A 932 49.44 -32.04 27.84
C SER A 932 48.62 -31.06 28.70
N GLY A 933 47.54 -31.52 29.32
CA GLY A 933 46.70 -30.71 30.21
C GLY A 933 45.68 -29.79 29.52
N ALA A 934 45.53 -29.88 28.19
CA ALA A 934 44.52 -29.09 27.47
C ALA A 934 43.09 -29.46 27.88
N SER A 935 42.21 -28.46 27.95
CA SER A 935 40.80 -28.63 28.30
C SER A 935 39.87 -27.92 27.33
N LEU A 936 38.75 -28.56 26.99
CA LEU A 936 37.66 -27.97 26.22
C LEU A 936 36.36 -28.08 27.01
N THR A 937 35.61 -26.99 27.14
CA THR A 937 34.25 -27.01 27.70
C THR A 937 33.24 -26.85 26.57
N ILE A 938 32.33 -27.81 26.46
CA ILE A 938 31.20 -27.78 25.54
C ILE A 938 29.95 -27.53 26.37
N ARG A 939 29.21 -26.51 25.99
CA ARG A 939 27.94 -26.14 26.60
C ARG A 939 26.80 -26.59 25.71
N ASP A 940 25.59 -26.65 26.26
CA ASP A 940 24.44 -26.84 25.39
C ASP A 940 24.23 -25.64 24.45
N TYR A 941 23.57 -25.88 23.33
CA TYR A 941 23.34 -24.87 22.32
C TYR A 941 22.08 -25.19 21.51
N ASP A 942 21.00 -24.50 21.85
CA ASP A 942 19.66 -24.73 21.26
C ASP A 942 19.47 -23.99 19.94
N GLY A 943 20.43 -23.15 19.55
CA GLY A 943 20.34 -22.29 18.39
C GLY A 943 20.27 -20.79 18.71
N ASN A 944 20.01 -19.99 17.68
CA ASN A 944 19.87 -18.54 17.80
C ASN A 944 18.41 -18.13 17.53
N PRO A 945 17.59 -17.90 18.57
CA PRO A 945 16.21 -17.46 18.38
C PRO A 945 16.12 -16.05 17.79
N ALA A 946 17.19 -15.24 17.89
CA ALA A 946 17.28 -13.90 17.34
C ALA A 946 17.83 -13.85 15.89
N ALA A 947 18.29 -14.98 15.33
CA ALA A 947 18.68 -15.05 13.93
C ALA A 947 17.45 -14.99 13.00
N PHE A 948 17.62 -14.54 11.76
CA PHE A 948 16.56 -14.57 10.76
C PHE A 948 17.02 -15.31 9.49
N PRO A 949 16.51 -16.53 9.23
CA PRO A 949 15.57 -17.28 10.08
C PRO A 949 16.23 -17.76 11.39
N PRO A 950 15.44 -18.00 12.46
CA PRO A 950 15.95 -18.60 13.69
C PRO A 950 16.71 -19.88 13.37
N THR A 951 17.91 -20.01 13.91
CA THR A 951 18.70 -21.23 13.73
C THR A 951 18.34 -22.22 14.82
N GLY A 952 18.19 -23.49 14.45
CA GLY A 952 18.09 -24.58 15.43
C GLY A 952 19.47 -24.96 15.99
N PRO A 953 19.54 -26.04 16.78
CA PRO A 953 20.79 -26.50 17.35
C PRO A 953 21.81 -26.85 16.27
N LEU A 954 23.09 -26.60 16.57
CA LEU A 954 24.22 -26.89 15.69
C LEU A 954 24.99 -28.10 16.23
N PRO A 955 25.07 -29.21 15.45
CA PRO A 955 25.79 -30.39 15.88
C PRO A 955 27.29 -30.11 15.93
N ILE A 956 28.00 -30.81 16.81
CA ILE A 956 29.45 -30.73 16.89
C ILE A 956 30.05 -31.83 16.02
N VAL A 957 30.98 -31.49 15.13
CA VAL A 957 31.63 -32.44 14.23
C VAL A 957 33.14 -32.32 14.33
N VAL A 958 33.81 -33.40 14.76
CA VAL A 958 35.27 -33.50 14.74
C VAL A 958 35.72 -34.15 13.42
N ASP A 959 36.47 -33.43 12.60
CA ASP A 959 36.71 -33.82 11.19
C ASP A 959 38.09 -34.42 10.87
N GLN A 960 39.07 -34.31 11.78
CA GLN A 960 40.45 -34.77 11.54
C GLN A 960 40.89 -35.90 12.46
N HIS A 961 40.80 -35.71 13.79
CA HIS A 961 41.17 -36.69 14.81
C HIS A 961 40.69 -36.24 16.20
N LEU A 962 40.53 -37.18 17.12
CA LEU A 962 40.53 -36.93 18.56
C LEU A 962 41.77 -37.59 19.15
N ALA A 963 42.65 -36.79 19.73
CA ALA A 963 43.82 -37.26 20.47
C ALA A 963 43.77 -36.74 21.91
N MET A 964 43.60 -37.65 22.86
CA MET A 964 43.47 -37.32 24.27
C MET A 964 44.37 -38.20 25.14
N ASP A 965 45.24 -37.57 25.94
CA ASP A 965 46.12 -38.27 26.90
C ASP A 965 45.55 -38.24 28.32
N ALA A 966 46.21 -38.92 29.27
CA ALA A 966 45.74 -39.02 30.66
C ALA A 966 45.58 -37.67 31.41
N THR A 967 46.10 -36.57 30.87
CA THR A 967 46.04 -35.22 31.47
C THR A 967 45.02 -34.30 30.81
N GLY A 968 44.49 -34.66 29.63
CA GLY A 968 43.46 -33.87 28.95
C GLY A 968 42.10 -33.89 29.66
N THR A 969 41.29 -32.86 29.44
CA THR A 969 39.90 -32.80 29.95
C THR A 969 38.92 -32.35 28.88
N LEU A 970 37.84 -33.11 28.68
CA LEU A 970 36.68 -32.70 27.93
C LEU A 970 35.54 -32.49 28.92
N ARG A 971 35.09 -31.25 29.10
CA ARG A 971 33.99 -30.90 29.99
C ARG A 971 32.71 -30.68 29.20
N LEU A 972 31.63 -31.33 29.59
CA LEU A 972 30.29 -31.11 29.07
C LEU A 972 29.46 -30.47 30.18
N GLU A 973 28.96 -29.27 29.92
CA GLU A 973 28.14 -28.46 30.81
C GLU A 973 26.70 -28.43 30.29
N PHE A 974 25.83 -29.17 30.96
CA PHE A 974 24.42 -29.31 30.60
C PHE A 974 23.57 -28.19 31.21
N ASP A 975 22.56 -27.73 30.48
CA ASP A 975 21.49 -26.88 31.00
C ASP A 975 20.26 -27.73 31.42
N ALA A 976 19.11 -27.05 31.57
CA ALA A 976 17.90 -27.66 32.12
C ALA A 976 17.06 -28.42 31.09
N ASP A 977 17.18 -28.11 29.79
CA ASP A 977 16.38 -28.62 28.68
C ASP A 977 17.02 -29.83 28.00
N ALA A 978 16.82 -30.10 26.71
CA ALA A 978 17.31 -31.33 26.09
C ALA A 978 18.71 -31.09 25.51
N TRP A 979 19.61 -32.06 25.66
CA TRP A 979 20.96 -31.90 25.14
C TRP A 979 20.98 -31.96 23.62
N ASP A 980 21.34 -30.84 23.00
CA ASP A 980 21.33 -30.66 21.55
C ASP A 980 22.76 -30.59 20.96
N SER A 981 23.78 -30.67 21.82
CA SER A 981 25.19 -30.49 21.46
C SER A 981 25.97 -31.80 21.28
N THR A 982 25.34 -32.83 20.69
CA THR A 982 25.96 -34.14 20.44
C THR A 982 27.24 -34.03 19.61
N ILE A 983 28.29 -34.74 20.03
CA ILE A 983 29.61 -34.74 19.40
C ILE A 983 29.71 -35.92 18.44
N SER A 984 29.86 -35.62 17.15
CA SER A 984 30.02 -36.61 16.08
C SER A 984 31.41 -36.53 15.45
N PHE A 985 31.77 -37.57 14.69
CA PHE A 985 33.07 -37.68 14.04
C PHE A 985 32.89 -37.94 12.54
N ALA A 986 33.68 -37.28 11.69
CA ALA A 986 33.67 -37.60 10.26
C ALA A 986 34.11 -39.05 10.02
N ALA A 987 33.53 -39.70 9.01
CA ALA A 987 33.77 -41.12 8.75
C ALA A 987 35.27 -41.43 8.55
N GLY A 988 35.79 -42.41 9.31
CA GLY A 988 37.19 -42.83 9.23
C GLY A 988 38.20 -41.97 10.02
N VAL A 989 37.74 -40.97 10.77
CA VAL A 989 38.58 -40.16 11.66
C VAL A 989 39.15 -41.00 12.81
N PRO A 990 40.46 -40.93 13.13
CA PRO A 990 41.04 -41.59 14.31
C PRO A 990 40.52 -40.99 15.61
N VAL A 991 39.98 -41.84 16.49
CA VAL A 991 39.46 -41.45 17.80
C VAL A 991 40.24 -42.20 18.89
N ALA A 992 41.18 -41.51 19.53
CA ALA A 992 41.97 -42.00 20.65
C ALA A 992 41.51 -41.33 21.95
N LEU A 993 40.81 -42.11 22.77
CA LEU A 993 40.26 -41.70 24.06
C LEU A 993 41.28 -41.93 25.18
N GLY A 994 41.41 -40.93 26.03
CA GLY A 994 42.19 -40.93 27.26
C GLY A 994 41.68 -39.81 28.17
N GLY A 995 42.38 -39.53 29.26
CA GLY A 995 42.11 -38.33 30.08
C GLY A 995 40.75 -38.31 30.76
N THR A 996 40.26 -37.12 31.11
CA THR A 996 39.04 -36.92 31.90
C THR A 996 37.86 -36.45 31.05
N LEU A 997 36.73 -37.16 31.11
CA LEU A 997 35.43 -36.65 30.64
C LEU A 997 34.69 -36.09 31.84
N GLU A 998 34.59 -34.76 31.93
CA GLU A 998 33.92 -34.09 33.02
C GLU A 998 32.45 -33.80 32.66
N LEU A 999 31.52 -34.35 33.42
CA LEU A 999 30.09 -34.16 33.21
C LEU A 999 29.53 -33.28 34.34
N THR A 1000 29.07 -32.08 34.01
CA THR A 1000 28.53 -31.10 34.97
C THR A 1000 27.27 -30.44 34.41
N PHE A 1001 26.52 -29.77 35.27
CA PHE A 1001 25.42 -28.88 34.87
C PHE A 1001 25.82 -27.43 35.10
N ALA A 1002 25.19 -26.51 34.36
CA ALA A 1002 25.33 -25.07 34.59
C ALA A 1002 24.86 -24.70 36.01
N PRO A 1003 25.43 -23.64 36.63
CA PRO A 1003 25.20 -23.32 38.05
C PRO A 1003 23.74 -23.04 38.45
N ASP A 1004 22.89 -22.68 37.49
CA ASP A 1004 21.49 -22.32 37.65
C ASP A 1004 20.51 -23.50 37.41
N VAL A 1005 21.02 -24.68 37.03
CA VAL A 1005 20.19 -25.87 36.82
C VAL A 1005 19.78 -26.51 38.16
N ASN A 1006 18.48 -26.72 38.34
CA ASN A 1006 17.97 -27.53 39.44
C ASN A 1006 18.23 -29.02 39.18
N ILE A 1007 19.33 -29.55 39.71
CA ILE A 1007 19.77 -30.92 39.44
C ILE A 1007 18.76 -31.98 39.88
N ALA A 1008 17.97 -31.70 40.93
CA ALA A 1008 16.97 -32.64 41.44
C ALA A 1008 15.89 -33.00 40.40
N THR A 1009 15.66 -32.13 39.40
CA THR A 1009 14.70 -32.39 38.32
C THR A 1009 15.31 -33.13 37.13
N GLN A 1010 16.61 -33.40 37.14
CA GLN A 1010 17.34 -34.00 36.01
C GLN A 1010 17.54 -35.52 36.15
N ALA A 1011 17.21 -36.12 37.30
CA ALA A 1011 17.39 -37.56 37.55
C ALA A 1011 16.58 -38.42 36.56
N GLY A 1012 17.21 -39.44 35.98
CA GLY A 1012 16.64 -40.32 34.96
C GLY A 1012 16.79 -39.80 33.52
N ARG A 1013 17.33 -38.59 33.32
CA ARG A 1013 17.61 -38.02 31.99
C ARG A 1013 18.70 -38.85 31.29
N THR A 1014 18.41 -39.26 30.05
CA THR A 1014 19.39 -39.87 29.14
C THR A 1014 19.87 -38.79 28.18
N ILE A 1015 21.18 -38.74 27.95
CA ILE A 1015 21.86 -37.69 27.21
C ILE A 1015 22.77 -38.36 26.16
N ASP A 1016 22.60 -37.95 24.91
CA ASP A 1016 23.36 -38.45 23.77
C ASP A 1016 24.62 -37.60 23.60
N LEU A 1017 25.71 -38.00 24.27
CA LEU A 1017 26.96 -37.23 24.29
C LEU A 1017 27.72 -37.34 22.98
N PHE A 1018 27.79 -38.56 22.43
CA PHE A 1018 28.59 -38.88 21.26
C PHE A 1018 27.77 -39.61 20.20
N ASP A 1019 28.03 -39.35 18.93
CA ASP A 1019 27.62 -40.22 17.82
C ASP A 1019 28.84 -40.96 17.27
N TRP A 1020 28.92 -42.26 17.55
CA TRP A 1020 30.00 -43.13 17.11
C TRP A 1020 29.80 -43.71 15.69
N THR A 1021 28.74 -43.31 14.98
CA THR A 1021 28.43 -43.87 13.67
C THR A 1021 29.57 -43.66 12.67
N GLY A 1022 30.13 -44.74 12.14
CA GLY A 1022 31.20 -44.69 11.13
C GLY A 1022 32.63 -44.52 11.68
N VAL A 1023 32.80 -44.53 13.02
CA VAL A 1023 34.11 -44.53 13.69
C VAL A 1023 34.17 -45.61 14.78
N ALA A 1024 35.38 -46.00 15.19
CA ALA A 1024 35.59 -46.94 16.29
C ALA A 1024 36.57 -46.31 17.29
N PRO A 1025 36.11 -45.84 18.47
CA PRO A 1025 37.00 -45.27 19.47
C PRO A 1025 37.97 -46.31 20.03
N THR A 1026 39.20 -45.89 20.31
CA THR A 1026 40.23 -46.70 20.98
C THR A 1026 40.58 -46.07 22.32
N GLY A 1027 40.64 -46.87 23.39
CA GLY A 1027 40.85 -46.36 24.77
C GLY A 1027 39.54 -46.08 25.52
N SER A 1028 39.63 -45.37 26.64
CA SER A 1028 38.50 -45.03 27.52
C SER A 1028 38.74 -43.73 28.29
N PHE A 1029 37.68 -42.98 28.57
CA PHE A 1029 37.71 -41.82 29.46
C PHE A 1029 37.78 -42.24 30.94
N ASN A 1030 38.43 -41.41 31.75
CA ASN A 1030 38.18 -41.30 33.18
C ASN A 1030 37.00 -40.33 33.38
N VAL A 1031 35.80 -40.84 33.62
CA VAL A 1031 34.63 -39.97 33.79
C VAL A 1031 34.66 -39.33 35.18
N ALA A 1032 34.72 -38.00 35.23
CA ALA A 1032 34.63 -37.20 36.45
C ALA A 1032 33.29 -36.48 36.48
N SER A 1033 32.54 -36.64 37.56
CA SER A 1033 31.30 -35.90 37.75
C SER A 1033 31.01 -35.83 39.23
N PRO A 1034 30.40 -34.73 39.73
CA PRO A 1034 29.83 -34.71 41.06
C PRO A 1034 28.58 -35.61 41.19
N PHE A 1035 28.08 -36.16 40.08
CA PHE A 1035 26.85 -36.98 40.04
C PHE A 1035 27.10 -38.42 39.56
N THR A 1036 26.12 -39.31 39.74
CA THR A 1036 26.24 -40.73 39.36
C THR A 1036 25.59 -41.02 38.00
N TRP A 1037 26.37 -41.51 37.05
CA TRP A 1037 25.93 -41.78 35.68
C TRP A 1037 25.97 -43.28 35.33
N ASP A 1038 24.97 -43.76 34.59
CA ASP A 1038 25.05 -45.03 33.85
C ASP A 1038 25.82 -44.79 32.56
N LEU A 1039 26.99 -45.42 32.45
CA LEU A 1039 27.93 -45.29 31.34
C LEU A 1039 27.94 -46.54 30.45
N SER A 1040 27.06 -47.51 30.68
CA SER A 1040 27.06 -48.82 29.99
C SER A 1040 26.94 -48.71 28.47
N LYS A 1041 26.37 -47.61 27.98
CA LYS A 1041 26.17 -47.30 26.56
C LYS A 1041 27.12 -46.25 25.99
N LEU A 1042 27.99 -45.65 26.82
CA LEU A 1042 28.85 -44.53 26.42
C LEU A 1042 29.74 -44.86 25.21
N TYR A 1043 30.22 -46.10 25.10
CA TYR A 1043 31.12 -46.52 24.01
C TYR A 1043 30.40 -47.28 22.88
N THR A 1044 29.10 -47.51 22.99
CA THR A 1044 28.32 -48.21 21.95
C THR A 1044 27.43 -47.24 21.18
N THR A 1045 26.55 -46.52 21.89
CA THR A 1045 25.62 -45.57 21.30
C THR A 1045 25.93 -44.13 21.72
N GLY A 1046 26.89 -43.92 22.62
CA GLY A 1046 27.29 -42.59 23.08
C GLY A 1046 26.39 -41.99 24.15
N GLU A 1047 25.39 -42.74 24.60
CA GLU A 1047 24.41 -42.32 25.60
C GLU A 1047 24.97 -42.48 27.02
N VAL A 1048 24.63 -41.54 27.90
CA VAL A 1048 24.75 -41.67 29.36
C VAL A 1048 23.42 -41.34 30.02
N SER A 1049 23.11 -41.97 31.16
CA SER A 1049 21.89 -41.66 31.91
C SER A 1049 22.22 -41.21 33.33
N LEU A 1050 21.65 -40.09 33.79
CA LEU A 1050 21.83 -39.63 35.16
C LEU A 1050 21.02 -40.51 36.10
N THR A 1051 21.68 -41.29 36.96
CA THR A 1051 21.02 -42.31 37.81
C THR A 1051 20.69 -41.82 39.22
N ALA A 1052 21.55 -40.96 39.79
CA ALA A 1052 21.35 -40.35 41.10
C ALA A 1052 22.14 -39.03 41.20
N VAL A 1053 21.55 -38.07 41.91
CA VAL A 1053 22.13 -36.75 42.21
C VAL A 1053 22.96 -36.79 43.48
#